data_AF-A0A2V2ENV3-F1
#
_entry.id   AF-A0A2V2ENV3-F1
#
_cell.length_a   1.000
_cell.length_b   1.000
_cell.length_c   1.000
_cell.angle_alpha   90.00
_cell.angle_beta   90.00
_cell.angle_gamma   90.00
#
_symmetry.space_group_name_H-M   'P 1'
#
loop_
_entity.id
_entity.type
_entity.pdbx_description
1 polymer ?
#
loop_
_entity_poly.entity_id
_entity_poly.type
_entity_poly.pdbx_seq_one_letter_code
_entity_poly.pdbx_strand_id
1 'polypeptide(L)'
;MRRAFTIVELVIVIAVIAILAAVLIPTFTSLIQKANQSNDTTNVKNMNTFLAAAEATDGKAETMYDAVQVIKEGGYDLSKLTPTGEGYDIVWDQEYNRLALVNDGQVIFSDSKISSEKWKLWIVTDEQIETEYSVYLSDKFTGSEYTATAGVDVGDNEGVNVTIDTDATMTDLRVRTNGGTMTVDAPNATVSHYEKADTANITAVAGNSYHEYGTVDFANIQKGNFVVEAQGTAGTVTIPATATGAVSVNNKGTINLLNTVDATVSVSITNSGTLSTAVVGEGQQIEGTPAENTYDEIVKLTADTHEITAGGYYDGTGVTITAVDDTVRALYVKTNEPVIINGVTLKGKWALELGDSANKLTLGDYHVVLINCTIQATERAVELRYSNTEDNKGSTIEIYNCNIENTQITDYDTNTSSRTYGVLLNNIDDTTVTIDRAQFLGFGYALLTDNDGTSENSTFKITNTVFKGRAVFDLIASYNNVVYLENSLIRGINIFTGPSEEFADIVVESGDNNVFHIKDNVFESYRSPVTPNNNQFAFDIRTVGTTINFYGSNTMTGYFMYANDATDFPADSSGFCYLVDIQPDTVINGWFTEAKAICTQGSNEIVLDWNKMPSVEAKDYFYYYAVDGSFKQYHLISYFSEAAASWFMNGEAITLQGDGIVIENSITLAALHKGETFLMNFNGYSIEQKNGAQLIIPEGVVIKTDSTTSVKQLFAAASGCELVETAGANDCFEYTAVAQA
;
A
#
# COMPACT_ATOMS: atom_id res chain seq x y z
N MET A 1 60.29 -42.08 51.93
CA MET A 1 59.28 -42.82 51.15
C MET A 1 57.92 -42.28 51.51
N ARG A 2 57.24 -41.58 50.58
CA ARG A 2 55.82 -41.23 50.77
C ARG A 2 55.05 -42.55 50.85
N ARG A 3 54.28 -42.77 51.92
CA ARG A 3 53.47 -43.98 52.08
C ARG A 3 52.49 -44.03 50.91
N ALA A 4 52.68 -45.00 50.01
CA ALA A 4 51.67 -45.34 49.01
C ALA A 4 50.58 -46.18 49.68
N PHE A 5 49.33 -45.95 49.28
CA PHE A 5 48.18 -46.74 49.73
C PHE A 5 48.40 -48.23 49.47
N THR A 6 47.96 -49.08 50.40
CA THR A 6 47.95 -50.53 50.18
C THR A 6 46.87 -50.90 49.17
N ILE A 7 47.07 -52.00 48.43
CA ILE A 7 46.10 -52.48 47.42
C ILE A 7 44.71 -52.68 48.03
N VAL A 8 44.64 -53.17 49.28
CA VAL A 8 43.36 -53.38 49.98
C VAL A 8 42.66 -52.05 50.26
N GLU A 9 43.38 -51.03 50.73
CA GLU A 9 42.80 -49.70 50.97
C GLU A 9 42.29 -49.07 49.66
N LEU A 10 43.03 -49.23 48.56
CA LEU A 10 42.60 -48.73 47.25
C LEU A 10 41.32 -49.42 46.76
N VAL A 11 41.21 -50.74 46.92
CA VAL A 11 40.02 -51.52 46.52
C VAL A 11 38.79 -51.13 47.34
N ILE A 12 38.96 -50.86 48.64
CA ILE A 12 37.84 -50.39 49.49
C ILE A 12 37.37 -49.01 49.03
N VAL A 13 38.29 -48.09 48.71
CA VAL A 13 37.93 -46.74 48.25
C VAL A 13 37.11 -46.79 46.96
N ILE A 14 37.55 -47.56 45.96
CA ILE A 14 36.78 -47.68 44.70
C ILE A 14 35.42 -48.36 44.92
N ALA A 15 35.32 -49.35 45.82
CA ALA A 15 34.06 -50.02 46.14
C ALA A 15 33.06 -49.07 46.81
N VAL A 16 33.53 -48.22 47.73
CA VAL A 16 32.67 -47.20 48.37
C VAL A 16 32.22 -46.14 47.36
N ILE A 17 33.13 -45.64 46.51
CA ILE A 17 32.77 -44.68 45.45
C ILE A 17 31.73 -45.30 44.50
N ALA A 18 31.90 -46.58 44.13
CA ALA A 18 30.96 -47.28 43.26
C ALA A 18 29.56 -47.40 43.88
N ILE A 19 29.46 -47.74 45.18
CA ILE A 19 28.17 -47.80 45.89
C ILE A 19 27.53 -46.42 45.98
N LEU A 20 28.30 -45.38 46.33
CA LEU A 20 27.80 -44.01 46.40
C LEU A 20 27.32 -43.52 45.03
N ALA A 21 28.09 -43.77 43.96
CA ALA A 21 27.72 -43.42 42.60
C ALA A 21 26.43 -44.14 42.15
N ALA A 22 26.27 -45.42 42.51
CA ALA A 22 25.11 -46.22 42.13
C ALA A 22 23.79 -45.69 42.68
N VAL A 23 23.77 -45.08 43.87
CA VAL A 23 22.57 -44.42 44.43
C VAL A 23 22.45 -42.95 44.05
N LEU A 24 23.56 -42.24 43.87
CA LEU A 24 23.56 -40.81 43.57
C LEU A 24 23.15 -40.50 42.13
N ILE A 25 23.64 -41.26 41.14
CA ILE A 25 23.36 -40.98 39.72
C ILE A 25 21.85 -41.01 39.44
N PRO A 26 21.08 -42.08 39.78
CA PRO A 26 19.63 -42.09 39.54
C PRO A 26 18.89 -40.98 40.29
N THR A 27 19.35 -40.64 41.51
CA THR A 27 18.75 -39.58 42.32
C THR A 27 18.96 -38.20 41.69
N PHE A 28 20.18 -37.88 41.25
CA PHE A 28 20.48 -36.62 40.59
C PHE A 28 19.75 -36.48 39.25
N THR A 29 19.72 -37.53 38.43
CA THR A 29 18.97 -37.52 37.17
C THR A 29 17.48 -37.25 37.41
N SER A 30 16.87 -37.89 38.42
CA SER A 30 15.46 -37.64 38.76
C SER A 30 15.21 -36.20 39.26
N LEU A 31 16.13 -35.63 40.04
CA LEU A 31 16.03 -34.24 40.49
C LEU A 31 16.15 -33.24 39.34
N ILE A 32 17.07 -33.50 38.39
CA ILE A 32 17.24 -32.66 37.18
C ILE A 32 15.96 -32.71 36.34
N GLN A 33 15.42 -33.90 36.06
CA GLN A 33 14.18 -34.05 35.30
C GLN A 33 13.01 -33.31 35.95
N LYS A 34 12.85 -33.41 37.28
CA LYS A 34 11.80 -32.66 38.01
C LYS A 34 12.01 -31.15 37.97
N ALA A 35 13.26 -30.69 38.03
CA ALA A 35 13.59 -29.28 37.93
C ALA A 35 13.26 -28.74 36.53
N ASN A 36 13.63 -29.49 35.48
CA ASN A 36 13.32 -29.17 34.09
C ASN A 36 11.79 -29.14 33.86
N GLN A 37 11.06 -30.16 34.30
CA GLN A 37 9.60 -30.19 34.25
C GLN A 37 8.97 -28.98 34.97
N SER A 38 9.46 -28.64 36.16
CA SER A 38 8.96 -27.47 36.90
C SER A 38 9.23 -26.16 36.17
N ASN A 39 10.37 -26.05 35.48
CA ASN A 39 10.73 -24.89 34.68
C ASN A 39 9.81 -24.77 33.46
N ASP A 40 9.68 -25.85 32.69
CA ASP A 40 8.83 -25.90 31.50
C ASP A 40 7.35 -25.65 31.85
N THR A 41 6.87 -26.23 32.96
CA THR A 41 5.52 -25.97 33.50
C THR A 41 5.30 -24.50 33.83
N THR A 42 6.31 -23.84 34.40
CA THR A 42 6.23 -22.41 34.74
C THR A 42 6.17 -21.57 33.47
N ASN A 43 6.97 -21.91 32.46
CA ASN A 43 6.94 -21.23 31.16
C ASN A 43 5.57 -21.37 30.50
N VAL A 44 5.03 -22.59 30.40
CA VAL A 44 3.69 -22.84 29.82
C VAL A 44 2.61 -22.05 30.56
N LYS A 45 2.64 -22.04 31.89
CA LYS A 45 1.68 -21.27 32.71
C LYS A 45 1.77 -19.76 32.47
N ASN A 46 2.97 -19.22 32.34
CA ASN A 46 3.17 -17.80 32.07
C ASN A 46 2.67 -17.44 30.66
N MET A 47 3.01 -18.25 29.65
CA MET A 47 2.55 -18.06 28.28
C MET A 47 1.02 -18.11 28.17
N ASN A 48 0.36 -19.06 28.86
CA ASN A 48 -1.09 -19.12 28.91
C ASN A 48 -1.76 -17.91 29.58
N THR A 49 -1.04 -17.18 30.44
CA THR A 49 -1.56 -15.94 31.02
C THR A 49 -1.72 -14.86 29.94
N PHE A 50 -0.82 -14.81 28.94
CA PHE A 50 -0.94 -13.88 27.81
C PHE A 50 -2.07 -14.30 26.87
N LEU A 51 -2.16 -15.59 26.51
CA LEU A 51 -3.27 -16.10 25.69
C LEU A 51 -4.63 -15.85 26.34
N ALA A 52 -4.75 -16.06 27.65
CA ALA A 52 -5.98 -15.79 28.38
C ALA A 52 -6.33 -14.29 28.44
N ALA A 53 -5.33 -13.42 28.51
CA ALA A 53 -5.54 -11.97 28.51
C ALA A 53 -6.03 -11.49 27.13
N ALA A 54 -5.34 -11.90 26.05
CA ALA A 54 -5.74 -11.58 24.68
C ALA A 54 -7.12 -12.15 24.34
N GLU A 55 -7.44 -13.37 24.78
CA GLU A 55 -8.77 -13.96 24.57
C GLU A 55 -9.90 -13.16 25.22
N ALA A 56 -9.63 -12.48 26.34
CA ALA A 56 -10.62 -11.64 27.02
C ALA A 56 -10.87 -10.30 26.30
N THR A 57 -9.94 -9.83 25.48
CA THR A 57 -10.02 -8.56 24.75
C THR A 57 -10.43 -8.74 23.29
N ASP A 58 -9.76 -9.66 22.60
CA ASP A 58 -9.79 -9.79 21.13
C ASP A 58 -10.41 -11.11 20.67
N GLY A 59 -10.65 -12.04 21.60
CA GLY A 59 -11.16 -13.37 21.31
C GLY A 59 -10.04 -14.41 21.11
N LYS A 60 -10.43 -15.65 20.82
CA LYS A 60 -9.46 -16.74 20.64
C LYS A 60 -8.64 -16.52 19.37
N ALA A 61 -7.35 -16.87 19.43
CA ALA A 61 -6.51 -16.99 18.25
C ALA A 61 -7.14 -17.92 17.22
N GLU A 62 -7.24 -17.47 15.97
CA GLU A 62 -7.80 -18.25 14.86
C GLU A 62 -6.77 -19.25 14.34
N THR A 63 -5.49 -18.85 14.32
CA THR A 63 -4.37 -19.64 13.83
C THR A 63 -3.28 -19.82 14.90
N MET A 64 -2.34 -20.75 14.66
CA MET A 64 -1.19 -20.92 15.57
C MET A 64 -0.24 -19.71 15.46
N TYR A 65 -0.15 -19.08 14.29
CA TYR A 65 0.55 -17.81 14.10
C TYR A 65 0.06 -16.73 15.06
N ASP A 66 -1.25 -16.52 15.16
CA ASP A 66 -1.83 -15.52 16.08
C ASP A 66 -1.45 -15.81 17.53
N ALA A 67 -1.53 -17.09 17.94
CA ALA A 67 -1.13 -17.52 19.28
C ALA A 67 0.37 -17.26 19.54
N VAL A 68 1.23 -17.55 18.56
CA VAL A 68 2.68 -17.28 18.64
C VAL A 68 2.95 -15.78 18.77
N GLN A 69 2.25 -14.91 18.03
CA GLN A 69 2.45 -13.45 18.13
C GLN A 69 2.04 -12.93 19.51
N VAL A 70 0.89 -13.35 20.05
CA VAL A 70 0.46 -12.97 21.42
C VAL A 70 1.50 -13.37 22.47
N ILE A 71 2.07 -14.57 22.35
CA ILE A 71 3.09 -15.07 23.28
C ILE A 71 4.40 -14.26 23.14
N LYS A 72 4.76 -13.89 21.91
CA LYS A 72 5.94 -13.07 21.58
C LYS A 72 5.85 -11.67 22.15
N GLU A 73 4.69 -11.03 22.07
CA GLU A 73 4.42 -9.74 22.72
C GLU A 73 4.55 -9.82 24.25
N GLY A 74 4.21 -10.98 24.84
CA GLY A 74 4.43 -11.30 26.24
C GLY A 74 5.91 -11.55 26.64
N GLY A 75 6.83 -11.51 25.67
CA GLY A 75 8.27 -11.67 25.88
C GLY A 75 8.79 -13.11 25.79
N TYR A 76 8.00 -14.05 25.25
CA TYR A 76 8.41 -15.43 25.01
C TYR A 76 8.42 -15.73 23.51
N ASP A 77 9.51 -16.28 22.96
CA ASP A 77 9.52 -16.71 21.57
C ASP A 77 9.24 -18.22 21.48
N LEU A 78 7.96 -18.58 21.32
CA LEU A 78 7.54 -19.99 21.25
C LEU A 78 8.24 -20.75 20.12
N SER A 79 8.55 -20.08 19.01
CA SER A 79 9.24 -20.70 17.88
C SER A 79 10.69 -21.11 18.19
N LYS A 80 11.27 -20.52 19.24
CA LYS A 80 12.64 -20.78 19.70
C LYS A 80 12.71 -21.55 21.02
N LEU A 81 11.58 -21.89 21.62
CA LEU A 81 11.52 -22.60 22.89
C LEU A 81 11.59 -24.12 22.66
N THR A 82 12.67 -24.72 23.14
CA THR A 82 12.78 -26.18 23.27
C THR A 82 12.60 -26.55 24.74
N PRO A 83 11.67 -27.45 25.09
CA PRO A 83 11.50 -27.92 26.47
C PRO A 83 12.80 -28.47 27.04
N THR A 84 13.05 -28.21 28.32
CA THR A 84 14.26 -28.66 29.01
C THR A 84 14.15 -30.10 29.49
N GLY A 85 12.93 -30.63 29.62
CA GLY A 85 12.68 -32.05 29.86
C GLY A 85 12.95 -32.90 28.62
N GLU A 86 13.60 -34.05 28.82
CA GLU A 86 13.82 -35.02 27.75
C GLU A 86 12.49 -35.64 27.30
N GLY A 87 12.18 -35.55 26.00
CA GLY A 87 10.93 -36.07 25.41
C GLY A 87 9.70 -35.16 25.59
N TYR A 88 9.88 -33.95 26.13
CA TYR A 88 8.77 -33.03 26.33
C TYR A 88 8.53 -32.16 25.10
N ASP A 89 7.26 -31.96 24.78
CA ASP A 89 6.79 -31.02 23.75
C ASP A 89 5.82 -30.01 24.37
N ILE A 90 5.85 -28.78 23.86
CA ILE A 90 4.83 -27.78 24.14
C ILE A 90 3.87 -27.80 22.95
N VAL A 91 2.60 -28.10 23.23
CA VAL A 91 1.53 -28.11 22.24
C VAL A 91 0.57 -26.95 22.49
N TRP A 92 0.08 -26.30 21.44
CA TRP A 92 -1.05 -25.37 21.53
C TRP A 92 -2.35 -26.04 21.12
N ASP A 93 -3.41 -25.87 21.92
CA ASP A 93 -4.73 -26.42 21.63
C ASP A 93 -5.63 -25.37 20.95
N GLN A 94 -6.01 -25.62 19.70
CA GLN A 94 -6.80 -24.68 18.90
C GLN A 94 -8.25 -24.48 19.39
N GLU A 95 -8.77 -25.42 20.18
CA GLU A 95 -10.15 -25.38 20.70
C GLU A 95 -10.22 -24.58 21.99
N TYR A 96 -9.28 -24.84 22.91
CA TYR A 96 -9.24 -24.18 24.21
C TYR A 96 -8.33 -22.96 24.25
N ASN A 97 -7.57 -22.70 23.18
CA ASN A 97 -6.61 -21.62 23.04
C ASN A 97 -5.57 -21.60 24.18
N ARG A 98 -5.03 -22.75 24.55
CA ARG A 98 -4.06 -22.88 25.65
C ARG A 98 -2.93 -23.82 25.27
N LEU A 99 -1.74 -23.54 25.81
CA LEU A 99 -0.59 -24.42 25.73
C LEU A 99 -0.67 -25.53 26.78
N ALA A 100 -0.17 -26.70 26.43
CA ALA A 100 0.05 -27.81 27.34
C ALA A 100 1.47 -28.37 27.16
N LEU A 101 2.01 -28.92 28.24
CA LEU A 101 3.24 -29.71 28.22
C LEU A 101 2.87 -31.18 28.08
N VAL A 102 3.37 -31.84 27.05
CA VAL A 102 3.14 -33.27 26.78
C VAL A 102 4.46 -34.03 26.75
N ASN A 103 4.40 -35.33 27.00
CA ASN A 103 5.52 -36.27 26.89
C ASN A 103 5.00 -37.58 26.30
N ASP A 104 5.50 -38.00 25.15
CA ASP A 104 5.00 -39.18 24.42
C ASP A 104 3.46 -39.19 24.27
N GLY A 105 2.87 -38.01 24.02
CA GLY A 105 1.42 -37.82 23.90
C GLY A 105 0.62 -37.83 25.21
N GLN A 106 1.27 -37.96 26.36
CA GLN A 106 0.63 -37.81 27.68
C GLN A 106 0.75 -36.39 28.20
N VAL A 107 -0.35 -35.82 28.67
CA VAL A 107 -0.39 -34.48 29.27
C VAL A 107 0.35 -34.50 30.60
N ILE A 108 1.47 -33.79 30.67
CA ILE A 108 2.25 -33.56 31.88
C ILE A 108 1.68 -32.36 32.65
N PHE A 109 1.32 -31.30 31.92
CA PHE A 109 0.72 -30.10 32.49
C PHE A 109 -0.22 -29.42 31.49
N SER A 110 -1.37 -28.97 31.97
CA SER A 110 -2.27 -28.02 31.30
C SER A 110 -3.03 -27.25 32.36
N ASP A 111 -3.36 -25.99 32.09
CA ASP A 111 -4.23 -25.16 32.95
C ASP A 111 -5.70 -25.16 32.50
N SER A 112 -6.01 -25.84 31.40
CA SER A 112 -7.35 -26.04 30.87
C SER A 112 -7.62 -27.49 30.48
N LYS A 113 -8.84 -27.76 30.01
CA LYS A 113 -9.09 -28.97 29.24
C LYS A 113 -8.23 -28.95 27.98
N ILE A 114 -7.84 -30.13 27.52
CA ILE A 114 -7.16 -30.34 26.25
C ILE A 114 -8.01 -31.25 25.37
N SER A 115 -7.93 -31.04 24.07
CA SER A 115 -8.58 -31.82 23.02
C SER A 115 -8.04 -33.24 23.03
N SER A 116 -8.93 -34.21 22.78
CA SER A 116 -8.56 -35.62 22.64
C SER A 116 -7.98 -35.93 21.26
N GLU A 117 -8.37 -35.11 20.28
CA GLU A 117 -8.00 -35.15 18.89
C GLU A 117 -6.62 -34.51 18.72
N LYS A 118 -5.61 -35.30 18.35
CA LYS A 118 -4.23 -34.80 18.22
C LYS A 118 -4.08 -33.74 17.12
N TRP A 119 -4.84 -33.82 16.03
CA TRP A 119 -4.81 -32.80 14.97
C TRP A 119 -5.34 -31.43 15.41
N LYS A 120 -5.96 -31.31 16.60
CA LYS A 120 -6.30 -30.01 17.20
C LYS A 120 -5.18 -29.41 18.05
N LEU A 121 -4.11 -30.17 18.27
CA LEU A 121 -2.94 -29.78 19.05
C LEU A 121 -1.77 -29.50 18.11
N TRP A 122 -1.08 -28.39 18.35
CA TRP A 122 -0.09 -27.81 17.45
C TRP A 122 1.30 -27.84 18.04
N ILE A 123 2.28 -28.37 17.32
CA ILE A 123 3.71 -28.35 17.70
C ILE A 123 4.51 -27.45 16.76
N VAL A 124 5.59 -26.88 17.28
CA VAL A 124 6.57 -26.13 16.48
C VAL A 124 7.63 -27.07 15.92
N THR A 125 8.00 -26.91 14.66
CA THR A 125 9.13 -27.61 14.03
C THR A 125 9.94 -26.69 13.11
N ASP A 126 11.17 -27.07 12.81
CA ASP A 126 12.04 -26.46 11.78
C ASP A 126 12.33 -27.43 10.61
N GLU A 127 11.75 -28.62 10.63
CA GLU A 127 11.92 -29.65 9.60
C GLU A 127 10.64 -30.46 9.37
N GLN A 128 10.63 -31.24 8.28
CA GLN A 128 9.57 -32.22 8.01
C GLN A 128 9.58 -33.31 9.09
N ILE A 129 8.44 -33.50 9.75
CA ILE A 129 8.28 -34.51 10.79
C ILE A 129 7.06 -35.39 10.51
N GLU A 130 7.13 -36.65 10.94
CA GLU A 130 5.98 -37.54 10.99
C GLU A 130 5.28 -37.38 12.35
N THR A 131 4.06 -36.85 12.34
CA THR A 131 3.31 -36.58 13.56
C THR A 131 1.80 -36.69 13.35
N GLU A 132 1.06 -36.92 14.43
CA GLU A 132 -0.41 -36.84 14.45
C GLU A 132 -0.90 -35.45 14.89
N TYR A 133 0.02 -34.56 15.30
CA TYR A 133 -0.25 -33.18 15.66
C TYR A 133 -0.30 -32.29 14.43
N SER A 134 -1.01 -31.18 14.54
CA SER A 134 -0.85 -30.07 13.60
C SER A 134 0.49 -29.39 13.82
N VAL A 135 0.99 -28.72 12.80
CA VAL A 135 2.38 -28.24 12.77
C VAL A 135 2.46 -26.76 12.47
N TYR A 136 3.28 -26.05 13.25
CA TYR A 136 3.74 -24.70 12.98
C TYR A 136 5.20 -24.71 12.53
N LEU A 137 5.49 -24.14 11.36
CA LEU A 137 6.84 -24.02 10.85
C LEU A 137 7.50 -22.76 11.43
N SER A 138 8.59 -22.95 12.16
CA SER A 138 9.38 -21.86 12.72
C SER A 138 10.12 -21.05 11.65
N ASP A 139 10.67 -19.91 12.04
CA ASP A 139 11.53 -19.04 11.20
C ASP A 139 12.85 -19.71 10.75
N LYS A 140 13.16 -20.90 11.27
CA LYS A 140 14.32 -21.71 10.89
C LYS A 140 14.02 -22.75 9.82
N PHE A 141 12.76 -22.96 9.46
CA PHE A 141 12.42 -23.89 8.40
C PHE A 141 13.03 -23.42 7.08
N THR A 142 13.79 -24.27 6.40
CA THR A 142 14.46 -23.93 5.14
C THR A 142 13.92 -24.70 3.94
N GLY A 143 12.86 -25.49 4.13
CA GLY A 143 12.22 -26.25 3.05
C GLY A 143 11.37 -25.35 2.15
N SER A 144 11.22 -25.72 0.89
CA SER A 144 10.26 -25.09 -0.03
C SER A 144 8.93 -25.84 -0.10
N GLU A 145 8.83 -27.00 0.54
CA GLU A 145 7.65 -27.87 0.52
C GLU A 145 7.44 -28.50 1.89
N TYR A 146 6.18 -28.71 2.28
CA TYR A 146 5.81 -29.42 3.50
C TYR A 146 4.58 -30.31 3.25
N THR A 147 4.65 -31.58 3.64
CA THR A 147 3.49 -32.48 3.62
C THR A 147 2.95 -32.65 5.02
N ALA A 148 1.72 -32.19 5.23
CA ALA A 148 1.00 -32.28 6.48
C ALA A 148 -0.01 -33.44 6.46
N THR A 149 0.00 -34.22 7.53
CA THR A 149 -1.00 -35.26 7.83
C THR A 149 -2.12 -34.74 8.74
N ALA A 150 -2.05 -33.47 9.15
CA ALA A 150 -2.99 -32.74 10.01
C ALA A 150 -3.07 -31.27 9.55
N GLY A 151 -3.38 -30.33 10.45
CA GLY A 151 -3.31 -28.89 10.18
C GLY A 151 -1.87 -28.41 10.06
N VAL A 152 -1.67 -27.29 9.35
CA VAL A 152 -0.35 -26.70 9.11
C VAL A 152 -0.42 -25.18 9.06
N ASP A 153 0.57 -24.54 9.66
CA ASP A 153 0.76 -23.10 9.67
C ASP A 153 2.22 -22.84 9.33
N VAL A 154 2.47 -22.18 8.20
CA VAL A 154 3.84 -21.94 7.71
C VAL A 154 4.55 -20.81 8.46
N GLY A 155 3.88 -20.17 9.42
CA GLY A 155 4.46 -19.07 10.18
C GLY A 155 4.81 -17.88 9.27
N ASP A 156 6.03 -17.37 9.42
CA ASP A 156 6.56 -16.28 8.58
C ASP A 156 7.17 -16.80 7.24
N ASN A 157 7.16 -18.12 6.97
CA ASN A 157 7.79 -18.68 5.78
C ASN A 157 6.94 -18.45 4.52
N GLU A 158 7.45 -17.62 3.61
CA GLU A 158 6.78 -17.31 2.34
C GLU A 158 6.95 -18.41 1.27
N GLY A 159 5.93 -18.60 0.44
CA GLY A 159 6.03 -19.41 -0.78
C GLY A 159 6.23 -20.92 -0.58
N VAL A 160 5.99 -21.45 0.63
CA VAL A 160 6.09 -22.88 0.92
C VAL A 160 4.93 -23.62 0.27
N ASN A 161 5.22 -24.61 -0.57
CA ASN A 161 4.18 -25.48 -1.13
C ASN A 161 3.71 -26.47 -0.06
N VAL A 162 2.42 -26.48 0.23
CA VAL A 162 1.83 -27.32 1.27
C VAL A 162 0.98 -28.42 0.64
N THR A 163 1.22 -29.66 1.03
CA THR A 163 0.32 -30.79 0.71
C THR A 163 -0.36 -31.26 1.99
N ILE A 164 -1.68 -31.26 2.00
CA ILE A 164 -2.51 -31.82 3.07
C ILE A 164 -3.06 -33.15 2.56
N ASP A 165 -2.50 -34.23 3.08
CA ASP A 165 -2.89 -35.61 2.74
C ASP A 165 -3.35 -36.27 4.05
N THR A 166 -4.67 -36.32 4.23
CA THR A 166 -5.26 -36.81 5.48
C THR A 166 -6.14 -38.02 5.25
N ASP A 167 -6.14 -38.92 6.23
CA ASP A 167 -6.99 -40.10 6.19
C ASP A 167 -8.45 -39.78 6.61
N ALA A 168 -9.28 -40.82 6.66
CA ALA A 168 -10.71 -40.66 6.91
C ALA A 168 -11.11 -40.21 8.34
N THR A 169 -10.15 -40.03 9.25
CA THR A 169 -10.47 -39.74 10.66
C THR A 169 -10.55 -38.25 10.99
N MET A 170 -9.88 -37.39 10.22
CA MET A 170 -9.82 -35.96 10.49
C MET A 170 -11.03 -35.22 9.94
N THR A 171 -11.65 -34.38 10.78
CA THR A 171 -12.91 -33.69 10.44
C THR A 171 -12.80 -32.17 10.41
N ASP A 172 -11.74 -31.60 10.99
CA ASP A 172 -11.57 -30.16 11.21
C ASP A 172 -10.08 -29.83 11.17
N LEU A 173 -9.64 -29.19 10.09
CA LEU A 173 -8.26 -28.84 9.81
C LEU A 173 -8.16 -27.33 9.62
N ARG A 174 -7.25 -26.69 10.36
CA ARG A 174 -6.86 -25.31 10.07
C ARG A 174 -5.58 -25.30 9.28
N VAL A 175 -5.53 -24.41 8.31
CA VAL A 175 -4.40 -24.25 7.41
C VAL A 175 -4.10 -22.76 7.29
N ARG A 176 -2.83 -22.40 7.42
CA ARG A 176 -2.36 -21.04 7.15
C ARG A 176 -1.11 -21.12 6.29
N THR A 177 -1.19 -20.60 5.07
CA THR A 177 -0.04 -20.46 4.17
C THR A 177 0.31 -19.00 3.96
N ASN A 178 1.49 -18.71 3.41
CA ASN A 178 1.92 -17.35 3.10
C ASN A 178 2.43 -17.30 1.65
N GLY A 179 1.51 -17.52 0.71
CA GLY A 179 1.79 -17.80 -0.70
C GLY A 179 1.99 -19.28 -0.99
N GLY A 180 2.58 -19.59 -2.14
CA GLY A 180 2.86 -20.97 -2.57
C GLY A 180 1.63 -21.74 -3.04
N THR A 181 1.85 -22.98 -3.45
CA THR A 181 0.78 -23.91 -3.85
C THR A 181 0.36 -24.79 -2.69
N MET A 182 -0.91 -24.74 -2.33
CA MET A 182 -1.57 -25.69 -1.44
C MET A 182 -2.29 -26.78 -2.24
N THR A 183 -2.12 -28.04 -1.85
CA THR A 183 -2.89 -29.19 -2.37
C THR A 183 -3.61 -29.89 -1.24
N VAL A 184 -4.91 -30.12 -1.37
CA VAL A 184 -5.78 -30.66 -0.32
C VAL A 184 -6.47 -31.93 -0.78
N ASP A 185 -6.07 -33.06 -0.21
CA ASP A 185 -6.79 -34.33 -0.26
C ASP A 185 -7.22 -34.72 1.17
N ALA A 186 -8.39 -34.22 1.57
CA ALA A 186 -8.95 -34.37 2.91
C ALA A 186 -10.45 -34.71 2.83
N PRO A 187 -10.82 -35.87 2.25
CA PRO A 187 -12.19 -36.16 1.80
C PRO A 187 -13.27 -36.17 2.88
N ASN A 188 -12.89 -36.19 4.17
CA ASN A 188 -13.80 -36.17 5.31
C ASN A 188 -13.62 -34.95 6.23
N ALA A 189 -12.66 -34.08 5.92
CA ALA A 189 -12.38 -32.90 6.72
C ALA A 189 -13.12 -31.67 6.20
N THR A 190 -13.51 -30.81 7.12
CA THR A 190 -13.65 -29.38 6.88
C THR A 190 -12.27 -28.73 7.06
N VAL A 191 -11.86 -27.94 6.08
CA VAL A 191 -10.60 -27.23 5.99
C VAL A 191 -10.90 -25.74 6.05
N SER A 192 -10.30 -25.03 7.00
CA SER A 192 -10.35 -23.58 7.10
C SER A 192 -8.98 -23.02 6.75
N HIS A 193 -8.92 -22.28 5.66
CA HIS A 193 -7.70 -21.66 5.16
C HIS A 193 -7.64 -20.17 5.52
N TYR A 194 -6.47 -19.73 5.96
CA TYR A 194 -6.17 -18.37 6.40
C TYR A 194 -4.93 -17.81 5.68
N GLU A 195 -4.84 -16.47 5.67
CA GLU A 195 -3.73 -15.69 5.10
C GLU A 195 -3.68 -15.72 3.57
N LYS A 196 -2.69 -16.38 2.94
CA LYS A 196 -2.47 -16.29 1.48
C LYS A 196 -2.08 -17.62 0.87
N ALA A 197 -2.67 -17.98 -0.26
CA ALA A 197 -2.19 -19.04 -1.15
C ALA A 197 -2.13 -18.54 -2.60
N ASP A 198 -1.06 -18.83 -3.32
CA ASP A 198 -0.99 -18.52 -4.76
C ASP A 198 -1.90 -19.50 -5.52
N THR A 199 -1.95 -20.77 -5.11
CA THR A 199 -2.84 -21.76 -5.71
C THR A 199 -3.38 -22.73 -4.66
N ALA A 200 -4.68 -22.99 -4.65
CA ALA A 200 -5.32 -24.04 -3.88
C ALA A 200 -5.89 -25.13 -4.81
N ASN A 201 -5.26 -26.29 -4.81
CA ASN A 201 -5.72 -27.48 -5.53
C ASN A 201 -6.52 -28.38 -4.59
N ILE A 202 -7.84 -28.32 -4.68
CA ILE A 202 -8.75 -29.07 -3.82
C ILE A 202 -9.14 -30.38 -4.53
N THR A 203 -8.41 -31.45 -4.22
CA THR A 203 -8.64 -32.79 -4.77
C THR A 203 -9.90 -33.42 -4.21
N ALA A 204 -10.06 -33.40 -2.88
CA ALA A 204 -11.29 -33.85 -2.23
C ALA A 204 -11.43 -33.25 -0.83
N VAL A 205 -12.64 -32.81 -0.52
CA VAL A 205 -13.07 -32.37 0.82
C VAL A 205 -14.50 -32.84 1.11
N ALA A 206 -14.97 -32.74 2.36
CA ALA A 206 -16.31 -33.17 2.78
C ALA A 206 -17.48 -32.34 2.16
N GLY A 207 -18.72 -32.52 2.63
CA GLY A 207 -19.87 -31.71 2.20
C GLY A 207 -20.03 -30.46 3.08
N ASN A 208 -19.48 -29.30 2.65
CA ASN A 208 -19.28 -28.02 3.38
C ASN A 208 -17.94 -27.93 4.11
N SER A 209 -16.86 -27.82 3.34
CA SER A 209 -15.61 -28.40 3.81
C SER A 209 -14.34 -27.69 3.37
N TYR A 210 -14.41 -26.69 2.52
CA TYR A 210 -13.30 -25.79 2.34
C TYR A 210 -13.82 -24.37 2.52
N HIS A 211 -13.28 -23.67 3.51
CA HIS A 211 -13.62 -22.30 3.85
C HIS A 211 -12.38 -21.43 3.65
N GLU A 212 -12.47 -20.51 2.70
CA GLU A 212 -11.45 -19.48 2.45
C GLU A 212 -11.77 -18.24 3.28
N TYR A 213 -10.95 -17.99 4.30
CA TYR A 213 -10.99 -16.75 5.10
C TYR A 213 -9.92 -15.74 4.65
N GLY A 214 -8.86 -16.22 4.02
CA GLY A 214 -7.76 -15.41 3.50
C GLY A 214 -7.95 -15.06 2.02
N THR A 215 -6.83 -15.05 1.29
CA THR A 215 -6.79 -14.79 -0.14
C THR A 215 -6.20 -15.97 -0.88
N VAL A 216 -6.87 -16.41 -1.94
CA VAL A 216 -6.34 -17.38 -2.90
C VAL A 216 -6.37 -16.81 -4.32
N ASP A 217 -5.23 -16.84 -5.02
CA ASP A 217 -5.20 -16.32 -6.40
C ASP A 217 -5.89 -17.29 -7.37
N PHE A 218 -5.61 -18.59 -7.24
CA PHE A 218 -6.20 -19.64 -8.08
C PHE A 218 -6.74 -20.80 -7.24
N ALA A 219 -8.03 -21.12 -7.34
CA ALA A 219 -8.64 -22.27 -6.71
C ALA A 219 -9.12 -23.28 -7.76
N ASN A 220 -8.59 -24.50 -7.72
CA ASN A 220 -8.99 -25.61 -8.60
C ASN A 220 -9.76 -26.65 -7.78
N ILE A 221 -11.05 -26.83 -8.08
CA ILE A 221 -11.93 -27.67 -7.25
C ILE A 221 -12.32 -28.94 -8.00
N GLN A 222 -11.77 -30.09 -7.59
CA GLN A 222 -12.08 -31.38 -8.20
C GLN A 222 -13.28 -32.09 -7.55
N LYS A 223 -13.52 -31.85 -6.26
CA LYS A 223 -14.62 -32.47 -5.50
C LYS A 223 -14.86 -31.77 -4.16
N GLY A 224 -16.14 -31.53 -3.84
CA GLY A 224 -16.60 -31.04 -2.54
C GLY A 224 -17.15 -29.61 -2.57
N ASN A 225 -17.30 -28.98 -1.40
CA ASN A 225 -17.85 -27.62 -1.29
C ASN A 225 -16.75 -26.60 -0.99
N PHE A 226 -16.66 -25.57 -1.83
CA PHE A 226 -15.77 -24.43 -1.68
C PHE A 226 -16.56 -23.18 -1.28
N VAL A 227 -16.23 -22.62 -0.13
CA VAL A 227 -16.90 -21.46 0.46
C VAL A 227 -15.91 -20.31 0.56
N VAL A 228 -16.19 -19.20 -0.09
CA VAL A 228 -15.46 -17.94 0.13
C VAL A 228 -16.21 -17.19 1.21
N GLU A 229 -15.61 -17.06 2.39
CA GLU A 229 -16.23 -16.39 3.53
C GLU A 229 -16.25 -14.86 3.34
N ALA A 230 -16.96 -14.12 4.18
CA ALA A 230 -17.28 -12.71 3.94
C ALA A 230 -16.06 -11.78 3.77
N GLN A 231 -14.92 -12.13 4.35
CA GLN A 231 -13.64 -11.41 4.18
C GLN A 231 -12.68 -12.14 3.22
N GLY A 232 -13.02 -13.36 2.82
CA GLY A 232 -12.22 -14.17 1.92
C GLY A 232 -12.28 -13.64 0.49
N THR A 233 -11.19 -13.82 -0.23
CA THR A 233 -11.10 -13.44 -1.65
C THR A 233 -10.52 -14.58 -2.47
N ALA A 234 -11.15 -14.88 -3.60
CA ALA A 234 -10.61 -15.78 -4.61
C ALA A 234 -10.46 -15.05 -5.95
N GLY A 235 -9.25 -15.07 -6.51
CA GLY A 235 -9.00 -14.53 -7.85
C GLY A 235 -9.76 -15.31 -8.90
N THR A 236 -9.33 -16.53 -9.19
CA THR A 236 -9.96 -17.43 -10.16
C THR A 236 -10.35 -18.75 -9.52
N VAL A 237 -11.63 -19.09 -9.60
CA VAL A 237 -12.17 -20.38 -9.17
C VAL A 237 -12.51 -21.20 -10.41
N THR A 238 -11.83 -22.34 -10.58
CA THR A 238 -12.04 -23.25 -11.72
C THR A 238 -12.51 -24.61 -11.25
N ILE A 239 -13.51 -25.15 -11.95
CA ILE A 239 -13.90 -26.56 -11.85
C ILE A 239 -13.37 -27.27 -13.10
N PRO A 240 -12.22 -27.98 -13.02
CA PRO A 240 -11.58 -28.56 -14.19
C PRO A 240 -12.37 -29.76 -14.72
N ALA A 241 -12.12 -30.14 -15.97
CA ALA A 241 -12.68 -31.35 -16.58
C ALA A 241 -12.30 -32.65 -15.84
N THR A 242 -11.22 -32.62 -15.04
CA THR A 242 -10.76 -33.72 -14.18
C THR A 242 -11.54 -33.84 -12.86
N ALA A 243 -12.51 -32.95 -12.59
CA ALA A 243 -13.38 -33.07 -11.43
C ALA A 243 -14.10 -34.43 -11.42
N THR A 244 -14.20 -35.06 -10.25
CA THR A 244 -14.66 -36.47 -10.13
C THR A 244 -15.94 -36.63 -9.32
N GLY A 245 -16.34 -35.63 -8.54
CA GLY A 245 -17.54 -35.65 -7.71
C GLY A 245 -18.34 -34.36 -7.81
N ALA A 246 -19.50 -34.30 -7.15
CA ALA A 246 -20.29 -33.07 -7.09
C ALA A 246 -19.46 -31.94 -6.49
N VAL A 247 -19.57 -30.76 -7.09
CA VAL A 247 -18.91 -29.53 -6.63
C VAL A 247 -19.97 -28.48 -6.30
N SER A 248 -19.77 -27.77 -5.21
CA SER A 248 -20.54 -26.57 -4.90
C SER A 248 -19.62 -25.39 -4.61
N VAL A 249 -20.01 -24.21 -5.09
CA VAL A 249 -19.33 -22.94 -4.82
C VAL A 249 -20.30 -22.02 -4.09
N ASN A 250 -19.93 -21.57 -2.89
CA ASN A 250 -20.71 -20.64 -2.08
C ASN A 250 -19.90 -19.37 -1.81
N ASN A 251 -20.25 -18.30 -2.51
CA ASN A 251 -19.57 -17.03 -2.37
C ASN A 251 -20.30 -16.09 -1.40
N LYS A 252 -19.61 -15.71 -0.32
CA LYS A 252 -20.03 -14.65 0.61
C LYS A 252 -19.06 -13.47 0.60
N GLY A 253 -17.83 -13.66 0.12
CA GLY A 253 -16.80 -12.63 -0.02
C GLY A 253 -16.69 -12.16 -1.46
N THR A 254 -15.48 -12.22 -2.02
CA THR A 254 -15.19 -11.75 -3.38
C THR A 254 -14.64 -12.89 -4.25
N ILE A 255 -15.25 -13.10 -5.41
CA ILE A 255 -14.70 -13.93 -6.49
C ILE A 255 -14.55 -13.06 -7.74
N ASN A 256 -13.35 -12.93 -8.30
CA ASN A 256 -13.17 -12.16 -9.52
C ASN A 256 -13.65 -12.96 -10.75
N LEU A 257 -13.29 -14.24 -10.81
CA LEU A 257 -13.64 -15.13 -11.91
C LEU A 257 -14.08 -16.51 -11.42
N LEU A 258 -15.27 -16.94 -11.81
CA LEU A 258 -15.75 -18.32 -11.67
C LEU A 258 -15.83 -18.98 -13.04
N ASN A 259 -15.04 -20.03 -13.28
CA ASN A 259 -15.06 -20.82 -14.51
C ASN A 259 -15.51 -22.26 -14.24
N THR A 260 -16.60 -22.65 -14.89
CA THR A 260 -17.24 -23.96 -14.71
C THR A 260 -17.59 -24.63 -16.04
N VAL A 261 -17.20 -24.04 -17.18
CA VAL A 261 -17.56 -24.53 -18.52
C VAL A 261 -16.98 -25.92 -18.81
N ASP A 262 -15.77 -26.19 -18.28
CA ASP A 262 -15.07 -27.46 -18.48
C ASP A 262 -15.56 -28.55 -17.52
N ALA A 263 -16.43 -28.22 -16.55
CA ALA A 263 -16.89 -29.15 -15.54
C ALA A 263 -17.70 -30.29 -16.18
N THR A 264 -17.29 -31.53 -15.91
CA THR A 264 -17.99 -32.75 -16.37
C THR A 264 -18.91 -33.36 -15.30
N VAL A 265 -19.03 -32.67 -14.16
CA VAL A 265 -19.75 -33.09 -12.96
C VAL A 265 -20.90 -32.15 -12.64
N SER A 266 -21.77 -32.53 -11.69
CA SER A 266 -22.79 -31.63 -11.18
C SER A 266 -22.16 -30.47 -10.40
N VAL A 267 -22.49 -29.24 -10.79
CA VAL A 267 -22.04 -27.99 -10.16
C VAL A 267 -23.25 -27.23 -9.61
N SER A 268 -23.15 -26.73 -8.38
CA SER A 268 -24.12 -25.78 -7.80
C SER A 268 -23.41 -24.51 -7.36
N ILE A 269 -24.00 -23.36 -7.65
CA ILE A 269 -23.38 -22.06 -7.41
C ILE A 269 -24.37 -21.19 -6.63
N THR A 270 -23.92 -20.71 -5.46
CA THR A 270 -24.66 -19.74 -4.64
C THR A 270 -23.78 -18.51 -4.46
N ASN A 271 -24.35 -17.32 -4.68
CA ASN A 271 -23.65 -16.05 -4.56
C ASN A 271 -24.44 -15.07 -3.69
N SER A 272 -23.79 -14.59 -2.64
CA SER A 272 -24.28 -13.55 -1.72
C SER A 272 -23.26 -12.40 -1.53
N GLY A 273 -22.07 -12.53 -2.12
CA GLY A 273 -21.01 -11.52 -2.13
C GLY A 273 -20.82 -10.92 -3.52
N THR A 274 -19.58 -10.48 -3.80
CA THR A 274 -19.18 -9.90 -5.09
C THR A 274 -18.70 -11.00 -6.02
N LEU A 275 -19.28 -11.05 -7.22
CA LEU A 275 -18.85 -11.95 -8.30
C LEU A 275 -18.71 -11.13 -9.59
N SER A 276 -17.48 -10.84 -10.02
CA SER A 276 -17.26 -9.97 -11.18
C SER A 276 -17.56 -10.69 -12.50
N THR A 277 -16.99 -11.88 -12.69
CA THR A 277 -17.17 -12.66 -13.93
C THR A 277 -17.53 -14.10 -13.65
N ALA A 278 -18.53 -14.61 -14.38
CA ALA A 278 -18.86 -16.02 -14.41
C ALA A 278 -18.85 -16.57 -15.84
N VAL A 279 -18.12 -17.66 -16.05
CA VAL A 279 -18.16 -18.49 -17.26
C VAL A 279 -18.82 -19.81 -16.88
N VAL A 280 -20.10 -19.94 -17.22
CA VAL A 280 -20.96 -21.03 -16.75
C VAL A 280 -21.21 -22.06 -17.83
N GLY A 281 -21.10 -23.35 -17.47
CA GLY A 281 -21.42 -24.43 -18.38
C GLY A 281 -22.91 -24.47 -18.75
N GLU A 282 -23.23 -25.09 -19.88
CA GLU A 282 -24.62 -25.18 -20.36
C GLU A 282 -25.56 -25.74 -19.28
N GLY A 283 -26.63 -25.00 -18.98
CA GLY A 283 -27.66 -25.38 -18.01
C GLY A 283 -27.29 -25.16 -16.54
N GLN A 284 -26.09 -24.66 -16.23
CA GLN A 284 -25.73 -24.22 -14.88
C GLN A 284 -26.31 -22.83 -14.59
N GLN A 285 -26.65 -22.57 -13.32
CA GLN A 285 -27.27 -21.31 -12.90
C GLN A 285 -26.62 -20.84 -11.60
N ILE A 286 -26.61 -19.52 -11.40
CA ILE A 286 -26.13 -18.87 -10.18
C ILE A 286 -27.36 -18.51 -9.34
N GLU A 287 -27.46 -19.09 -8.14
CA GLU A 287 -28.49 -18.71 -7.17
C GLU A 287 -28.04 -17.51 -6.33
N GLY A 288 -28.88 -16.49 -6.21
CA GLY A 288 -28.60 -15.28 -5.42
C GLY A 288 -28.25 -14.08 -6.29
N THR A 289 -27.25 -13.29 -5.88
CA THR A 289 -26.79 -12.12 -6.62
C THR A 289 -26.12 -12.57 -7.92
N PRO A 290 -26.50 -12.05 -9.10
CA PRO A 290 -25.86 -12.42 -10.36
C PRO A 290 -24.40 -11.93 -10.42
N ALA A 291 -23.60 -12.53 -11.30
CA ALA A 291 -22.31 -11.98 -11.66
C ALA A 291 -22.47 -10.67 -12.44
N GLU A 292 -21.49 -9.77 -12.39
CA GLU A 292 -21.51 -8.54 -13.20
C GLU A 292 -21.44 -8.87 -14.69
N ASN A 293 -20.59 -9.83 -15.07
CA ASN A 293 -20.45 -10.35 -16.42
C ASN A 293 -20.68 -11.86 -16.45
N THR A 294 -21.45 -12.36 -17.43
CA THR A 294 -21.73 -13.80 -17.59
C THR A 294 -21.52 -14.25 -19.04
N TYR A 295 -20.79 -15.35 -19.21
CA TYR A 295 -20.52 -16.00 -20.51
C TYR A 295 -20.84 -17.49 -20.44
N ASP A 296 -21.19 -18.09 -21.58
CA ASP A 296 -21.52 -19.51 -21.73
C ASP A 296 -20.45 -20.30 -22.52
N GLU A 297 -19.46 -19.61 -23.08
CA GLU A 297 -18.36 -20.20 -23.84
C GLU A 297 -17.01 -19.56 -23.53
N ILE A 298 -15.94 -20.32 -23.80
CA ILE A 298 -14.55 -19.84 -23.76
C ILE A 298 -13.98 -19.81 -25.16
N VAL A 299 -13.47 -18.65 -25.57
CA VAL A 299 -12.67 -18.50 -26.78
C VAL A 299 -11.19 -18.73 -26.44
N LYS A 300 -10.57 -19.74 -27.03
CA LYS A 300 -9.13 -20.00 -26.78
C LYS A 300 -8.27 -19.05 -27.61
N LEU A 301 -7.35 -18.36 -26.96
CA LEU A 301 -6.29 -17.61 -27.63
C LEU A 301 -5.22 -18.59 -28.14
N THR A 302 -4.55 -18.22 -29.21
CA THR A 302 -3.38 -18.93 -29.76
C THR A 302 -2.22 -17.96 -29.94
N ALA A 303 -1.02 -18.47 -30.15
CA ALA A 303 0.16 -17.63 -30.41
C ALA A 303 0.01 -16.75 -31.66
N ASP A 304 -0.85 -17.14 -32.61
CA ASP A 304 -1.13 -16.41 -33.85
C ASP A 304 -2.31 -15.40 -33.69
N THR A 305 -2.93 -15.34 -32.50
CA THR A 305 -4.03 -14.41 -32.24
C THR A 305 -3.47 -13.02 -31.99
N HIS A 306 -3.74 -12.07 -32.88
CA HIS A 306 -3.30 -10.67 -32.73
C HIS A 306 -4.44 -9.67 -32.69
N GLU A 307 -5.68 -10.10 -32.99
CA GLU A 307 -6.85 -9.24 -32.98
C GLU A 307 -8.04 -9.94 -32.30
N ILE A 308 -8.79 -9.18 -31.50
CA ILE A 308 -10.10 -9.55 -30.95
C ILE A 308 -11.15 -8.64 -31.59
N THR A 309 -12.09 -9.22 -32.32
CA THR A 309 -13.10 -8.48 -33.11
C THR A 309 -14.54 -8.67 -32.63
N ALA A 310 -14.75 -9.43 -31.56
CA ALA A 310 -16.05 -9.67 -30.94
C ALA A 310 -15.88 -9.74 -29.41
N GLY A 311 -16.94 -9.42 -28.66
CA GLY A 311 -16.93 -9.58 -27.22
C GLY A 311 -16.90 -11.06 -26.81
N GLY A 312 -16.49 -11.33 -25.58
CA GLY A 312 -16.42 -12.70 -25.08
C GLY A 312 -15.37 -12.88 -23.98
N TYR A 313 -15.31 -14.12 -23.48
CA TYR A 313 -14.28 -14.56 -22.56
C TYR A 313 -13.17 -15.30 -23.31
N TYR A 314 -11.96 -14.77 -23.24
CA TYR A 314 -10.77 -15.24 -23.94
C TYR A 314 -9.78 -15.88 -22.97
N ASP A 315 -9.53 -17.18 -23.12
CA ASP A 315 -8.54 -17.90 -22.31
C ASP A 315 -7.27 -18.13 -23.10
N GLY A 316 -6.17 -17.54 -22.62
CA GLY A 316 -4.82 -17.73 -23.14
C GLY A 316 -3.88 -18.35 -22.12
N THR A 317 -4.39 -19.09 -21.13
CA THR A 317 -3.54 -19.79 -20.14
C THR A 317 -2.47 -20.64 -20.84
N GLY A 318 -1.19 -20.32 -20.57
CA GLY A 318 -0.02 -20.99 -21.18
C GLY A 318 0.30 -20.55 -22.61
N VAL A 319 -0.40 -19.57 -23.16
CA VAL A 319 -0.19 -19.00 -24.50
C VAL A 319 0.66 -17.74 -24.37
N THR A 320 1.65 -17.63 -25.26
CA THR A 320 2.41 -16.38 -25.46
C THR A 320 2.08 -15.83 -26.84
N ILE A 321 1.57 -14.60 -26.90
CA ILE A 321 1.37 -13.84 -28.13
C ILE A 321 2.52 -12.82 -28.22
N THR A 322 3.36 -12.96 -29.23
CA THR A 322 4.48 -12.04 -29.48
C THR A 322 4.18 -11.21 -30.71
N ALA A 323 4.34 -9.88 -30.61
CA ALA A 323 4.20 -8.99 -31.76
C ALA A 323 5.04 -9.48 -32.95
N VAL A 324 4.44 -9.51 -34.15
CA VAL A 324 5.05 -10.13 -35.35
C VAL A 324 6.21 -9.29 -35.93
N ASP A 325 6.33 -8.02 -35.55
CA ASP A 325 7.44 -7.12 -35.89
C ASP A 325 7.74 -6.18 -34.71
N ASP A 326 8.95 -5.60 -34.65
CA ASP A 326 9.40 -4.57 -33.68
C ASP A 326 8.57 -3.26 -33.73
N THR A 327 7.53 -3.20 -34.57
CA THR A 327 6.68 -2.05 -34.86
C THR A 327 5.20 -2.41 -34.78
N VAL A 328 4.64 -2.87 -33.66
CA VAL A 328 3.95 -1.91 -32.76
C VAL A 328 3.11 -2.61 -31.69
N ARG A 329 2.35 -3.73 -31.91
CA ARG A 329 1.48 -4.35 -30.87
C ARG A 329 1.43 -5.88 -30.82
N ALA A 330 1.22 -6.47 -29.63
CA ALA A 330 1.03 -7.93 -29.47
C ALA A 330 -0.43 -8.37 -29.66
N LEU A 331 -1.38 -7.73 -28.97
CA LEU A 331 -2.81 -8.02 -29.07
C LEU A 331 -3.61 -6.72 -29.22
N TYR A 332 -4.60 -6.76 -30.10
CA TYR A 332 -5.39 -5.61 -30.49
C TYR A 332 -6.90 -5.85 -30.32
N VAL A 333 -7.58 -5.11 -29.44
CA VAL A 333 -9.04 -5.22 -29.20
C VAL A 333 -9.80 -4.21 -30.07
N LYS A 334 -10.61 -4.70 -31.01
CA LYS A 334 -11.29 -3.90 -32.06
C LYS A 334 -12.82 -3.84 -31.90
N THR A 335 -13.31 -4.20 -30.73
CA THR A 335 -14.74 -4.30 -30.42
C THR A 335 -15.04 -3.49 -29.17
N ASN A 336 -16.22 -2.86 -29.13
CA ASN A 336 -16.77 -2.22 -27.95
C ASN A 336 -17.59 -3.19 -27.07
N GLU A 337 -17.92 -4.37 -27.60
CA GLU A 337 -18.51 -5.45 -26.78
C GLU A 337 -17.54 -5.87 -25.67
N PRO A 338 -18.01 -6.22 -24.46
CA PRO A 338 -17.16 -6.60 -23.34
C PRO A 338 -16.20 -7.76 -23.65
N VAL A 339 -14.92 -7.55 -23.37
CA VAL A 339 -13.83 -8.52 -23.60
C VAL A 339 -13.12 -8.84 -22.30
N ILE A 340 -13.05 -10.12 -21.96
CA ILE A 340 -12.27 -10.61 -20.82
C ILE A 340 -11.12 -11.45 -21.35
N ILE A 341 -9.91 -11.19 -20.88
CA ILE A 341 -8.70 -11.89 -21.29
C ILE A 341 -8.06 -12.50 -20.04
N ASN A 342 -7.94 -13.83 -20.02
CA ASN A 342 -7.41 -14.58 -18.89
C ASN A 342 -6.11 -15.33 -19.26
N GLY A 343 -5.09 -15.24 -18.39
CA GLY A 343 -3.96 -16.18 -18.36
C GLY A 343 -2.93 -16.05 -19.49
N VAL A 344 -3.04 -15.03 -20.35
CA VAL A 344 -2.17 -14.89 -21.53
C VAL A 344 -0.87 -14.14 -21.19
N THR A 345 0.22 -14.51 -21.87
CA THR A 345 1.44 -13.69 -21.92
C THR A 345 1.46 -12.85 -23.20
N LEU A 346 1.47 -11.53 -23.07
CA LEU A 346 1.61 -10.60 -24.19
C LEU A 346 3.02 -10.03 -24.23
N LYS A 347 3.71 -10.13 -25.37
CA LYS A 347 5.06 -9.58 -25.56
C LYS A 347 5.10 -8.65 -26.76
N GLY A 348 5.46 -7.39 -26.55
CA GLY A 348 5.57 -6.44 -27.65
C GLY A 348 6.15 -5.11 -27.23
N LYS A 349 6.38 -4.22 -28.20
CA LYS A 349 6.70 -2.82 -27.89
C LYS A 349 5.50 -2.15 -27.22
N TRP A 350 4.33 -2.27 -27.85
CA TRP A 350 3.04 -2.13 -27.18
C TRP A 350 2.47 -3.54 -27.00
N ALA A 351 1.98 -3.88 -25.82
CA ALA A 351 1.51 -5.24 -25.56
C ALA A 351 0.02 -5.36 -25.88
N LEU A 352 -0.83 -4.60 -25.19
CA LEU A 352 -2.27 -4.55 -25.44
C LEU A 352 -2.71 -3.15 -25.88
N GLU A 353 -3.35 -3.09 -27.05
CA GLU A 353 -3.95 -1.87 -27.59
C GLU A 353 -5.47 -1.99 -27.65
N LEU A 354 -6.18 -0.97 -27.15
CA LEU A 354 -7.63 -0.85 -27.24
C LEU A 354 -8.00 0.13 -28.36
N GLY A 355 -8.64 -0.40 -29.42
CA GLY A 355 -8.91 0.24 -30.71
C GLY A 355 -7.68 0.87 -31.42
N ASP A 356 -7.84 1.73 -32.42
CA ASP A 356 -6.74 2.15 -33.32
C ASP A 356 -5.99 3.40 -32.84
N SER A 357 -4.93 3.22 -32.05
CA SER A 357 -4.08 4.31 -31.53
C SER A 357 -3.37 5.12 -32.61
N ALA A 358 -3.08 4.52 -33.79
CA ALA A 358 -2.39 5.20 -34.88
C ALA A 358 -3.26 6.31 -35.50
N ASN A 359 -4.58 6.14 -35.46
CA ASN A 359 -5.56 7.13 -35.92
C ASN A 359 -6.35 7.79 -34.78
N LYS A 360 -6.04 7.40 -33.53
CA LYS A 360 -6.90 7.58 -32.34
C LYS A 360 -8.29 6.94 -32.53
N LEU A 361 -8.90 6.55 -31.42
CA LEU A 361 -10.24 5.96 -31.44
C LEU A 361 -11.29 6.96 -31.92
N THR A 362 -12.14 6.52 -32.86
CA THR A 362 -13.34 7.23 -33.30
C THR A 362 -14.63 6.44 -32.97
N LEU A 363 -14.52 5.47 -32.06
CA LEU A 363 -15.53 4.47 -31.75
C LEU A 363 -15.59 4.34 -30.22
N GLY A 364 -16.80 4.14 -29.69
CA GLY A 364 -17.19 4.42 -28.29
C GLY A 364 -16.50 3.61 -27.20
N ASP A 365 -17.25 3.27 -26.15
CA ASP A 365 -16.66 2.78 -24.89
C ASP A 365 -16.11 1.36 -25.01
N TYR A 366 -14.95 1.12 -24.43
CA TYR A 366 -14.35 -0.21 -24.33
C TYR A 366 -14.54 -0.76 -22.91
N HIS A 367 -14.92 -2.02 -22.81
CA HIS A 367 -15.00 -2.74 -21.53
C HIS A 367 -14.05 -3.92 -21.58
N VAL A 368 -12.88 -3.80 -20.96
CA VAL A 368 -11.81 -4.79 -21.01
C VAL A 368 -11.36 -5.21 -19.62
N VAL A 369 -11.38 -6.51 -19.36
CA VAL A 369 -10.92 -7.11 -18.11
C VAL A 369 -9.72 -8.01 -18.40
N LEU A 370 -8.60 -7.78 -17.72
CA LEU A 370 -7.40 -8.62 -17.74
C LEU A 370 -7.31 -9.37 -16.43
N ILE A 371 -7.17 -10.69 -16.50
CA ILE A 371 -7.09 -11.56 -15.33
C ILE A 371 -5.89 -12.49 -15.49
N ASN A 372 -5.02 -12.58 -14.49
CA ASN A 372 -3.90 -13.54 -14.50
C ASN A 372 -2.95 -13.40 -15.71
N CYS A 373 -2.91 -12.21 -16.32
CA CYS A 373 -2.11 -11.96 -17.52
C CYS A 373 -0.67 -11.58 -17.14
N THR A 374 0.28 -11.97 -17.99
CA THR A 374 1.64 -11.43 -17.96
C THR A 374 1.83 -10.51 -19.15
N ILE A 375 2.15 -9.24 -18.92
CA ILE A 375 2.30 -8.23 -19.96
C ILE A 375 3.75 -7.75 -19.95
N GLN A 376 4.48 -8.11 -20.99
CA GLN A 376 5.88 -7.75 -21.18
C GLN A 376 5.99 -6.72 -22.30
N ALA A 377 6.14 -5.46 -21.91
CA ALA A 377 6.23 -4.35 -22.84
C ALA A 377 7.63 -3.74 -22.86
N THR A 378 7.98 -3.01 -23.92
CA THR A 378 9.13 -2.10 -23.90
C THR A 378 8.72 -0.63 -23.84
N GLU A 379 7.54 -0.28 -24.37
CA GLU A 379 7.01 1.09 -24.35
C GLU A 379 5.61 1.21 -23.74
N ARG A 380 4.65 0.33 -24.07
CA ARG A 380 3.26 0.46 -23.59
C ARG A 380 2.70 -0.89 -23.20
N ALA A 381 2.30 -1.09 -21.95
CA ALA A 381 1.71 -2.36 -21.54
C ALA A 381 0.22 -2.43 -21.92
N VAL A 382 -0.57 -1.46 -21.49
CA VAL A 382 -1.98 -1.31 -21.84
C VAL A 382 -2.22 0.11 -22.33
N GLU A 383 -2.84 0.28 -23.48
CA GLU A 383 -3.10 1.59 -24.08
C GLU A 383 -4.56 1.78 -24.49
N LEU A 384 -5.12 2.94 -24.11
CA LEU A 384 -6.40 3.48 -24.58
C LEU A 384 -6.20 4.94 -25.03
N ARG A 385 -6.52 5.27 -26.30
CA ARG A 385 -6.37 6.63 -26.83
C ARG A 385 -7.55 7.12 -27.64
N TYR A 386 -8.34 8.06 -27.11
CA TYR A 386 -9.46 8.64 -27.85
C TYR A 386 -9.09 9.83 -28.74
N SER A 387 -9.77 9.97 -29.88
CA SER A 387 -9.68 11.17 -30.71
C SER A 387 -10.23 12.40 -29.98
N ASN A 388 -9.60 13.57 -30.17
CA ASN A 388 -10.04 14.84 -29.58
C ASN A 388 -11.44 15.27 -30.04
N THR A 389 -11.98 14.60 -31.07
CA THR A 389 -13.33 14.82 -31.61
C THR A 389 -14.35 13.78 -31.14
N GLU A 390 -13.96 12.81 -30.31
CA GLU A 390 -14.86 11.78 -29.82
C GLU A 390 -15.75 12.32 -28.69
N ASP A 391 -17.03 11.95 -28.71
CA ASP A 391 -18.00 12.36 -27.68
C ASP A 391 -18.23 11.25 -26.63
N ASN A 392 -17.93 9.98 -26.94
CA ASN A 392 -18.14 8.84 -26.03
C ASN A 392 -16.82 8.19 -25.64
N LYS A 393 -16.40 8.41 -24.40
CA LYS A 393 -15.04 8.09 -23.89
C LYS A 393 -15.06 7.33 -22.56
N GLY A 394 -16.21 6.83 -22.13
CA GLY A 394 -16.49 6.21 -20.83
C GLY A 394 -16.08 4.74 -20.74
N SER A 395 -14.80 4.45 -20.99
CA SER A 395 -14.30 3.07 -20.97
C SER A 395 -14.18 2.49 -19.55
N THR A 396 -14.17 1.17 -19.46
CA THR A 396 -13.83 0.42 -18.25
C THR A 396 -12.63 -0.48 -18.53
N ILE A 397 -11.56 -0.34 -17.76
CA ILE A 397 -10.38 -1.21 -17.82
C ILE A 397 -10.16 -1.80 -16.44
N GLU A 398 -10.15 -3.12 -16.35
CA GLU A 398 -9.95 -3.84 -15.09
C GLU A 398 -8.75 -4.77 -15.20
N ILE A 399 -7.84 -4.72 -14.23
CA ILE A 399 -6.60 -5.49 -14.21
C ILE A 399 -6.51 -6.22 -12.88
N TYR A 400 -6.69 -7.54 -12.92
CA TYR A 400 -6.70 -8.41 -11.75
C TYR A 400 -5.56 -9.41 -11.80
N ASN A 401 -4.76 -9.48 -10.74
CA ASN A 401 -3.70 -10.49 -10.59
C ASN A 401 -2.74 -10.56 -11.80
N CYS A 402 -2.32 -9.40 -12.33
CA CYS A 402 -1.49 -9.34 -13.53
C CYS A 402 -0.05 -8.95 -13.19
N ASN A 403 0.92 -9.59 -13.83
CA ASN A 403 2.32 -9.16 -13.84
C ASN A 403 2.57 -8.28 -15.06
N ILE A 404 2.88 -7.01 -14.86
CA ILE A 404 3.10 -6.05 -15.93
C ILE A 404 4.53 -5.52 -15.78
N GLU A 405 5.39 -5.82 -16.75
CA GLU A 405 6.81 -5.51 -16.66
C GLU A 405 7.34 -4.84 -17.93
N ASN A 406 8.20 -3.85 -17.73
CA ASN A 406 9.05 -3.34 -18.77
C ASN A 406 10.28 -4.23 -18.92
N THR A 407 10.50 -4.76 -20.11
CA THR A 407 11.61 -5.71 -20.34
C THR A 407 12.96 -5.05 -20.63
N GLN A 408 13.00 -3.72 -20.79
CA GLN A 408 14.22 -2.96 -21.08
C GLN A 408 14.73 -2.16 -19.89
N ILE A 409 13.86 -1.83 -18.95
CA ILE A 409 14.21 -1.03 -17.79
C ILE A 409 14.18 -1.94 -16.57
N THR A 410 15.32 -2.03 -15.90
CA THR A 410 15.39 -2.63 -14.56
C THR A 410 15.19 -1.53 -13.51
N ASP A 411 14.93 -1.91 -12.26
CA ASP A 411 14.75 -1.01 -11.09
C ASP A 411 15.88 0.05 -10.91
N TYR A 412 16.95 0.02 -11.71
CA TYR A 412 18.13 0.88 -11.60
C TYR A 412 18.69 1.37 -12.95
N ASP A 413 17.96 1.26 -14.06
CA ASP A 413 18.54 1.61 -15.37
C ASP A 413 18.50 3.12 -15.66
N THR A 414 19.69 3.75 -15.67
CA THR A 414 19.93 5.14 -16.09
C THR A 414 19.37 5.50 -17.47
N ASN A 415 18.96 4.51 -18.25
CA ASN A 415 18.29 4.65 -19.55
C ASN A 415 16.76 4.75 -19.47
N THR A 416 16.14 4.98 -18.31
CA THR A 416 14.69 5.28 -18.21
C THR A 416 14.32 6.44 -19.13
N SER A 417 13.90 6.12 -20.35
CA SER A 417 13.42 7.09 -21.32
C SER A 417 11.97 7.42 -20.98
N SER A 418 11.59 8.68 -21.11
CA SER A 418 10.26 9.27 -20.82
C SER A 418 9.11 8.72 -21.68
N ARG A 419 9.25 7.50 -22.23
CA ARG A 419 8.38 6.89 -23.25
C ARG A 419 7.94 5.47 -22.90
N THR A 420 7.99 5.11 -21.62
CA THR A 420 7.61 3.79 -21.15
C THR A 420 6.48 3.88 -20.14
N TYR A 421 5.38 3.21 -20.44
CA TYR A 421 4.09 3.36 -19.77
C TYR A 421 3.50 1.98 -19.44
N GLY A 422 3.13 1.77 -18.18
CA GLY A 422 2.37 0.59 -17.76
C GLY A 422 0.98 0.64 -18.35
N VAL A 423 0.15 1.54 -17.83
CA VAL A 423 -1.14 1.92 -18.40
C VAL A 423 -1.04 3.33 -18.96
N LEU A 424 -1.41 3.50 -20.22
CA LEU A 424 -1.45 4.78 -20.90
C LEU A 424 -2.89 5.08 -21.32
N LEU A 425 -3.42 6.18 -20.78
CA LEU A 425 -4.76 6.66 -21.07
C LEU A 425 -4.67 8.03 -21.70
N ASN A 426 -5.42 8.26 -22.77
CA ASN A 426 -5.41 9.54 -23.45
C ASN A 426 -6.82 9.99 -23.80
N ASN A 427 -7.12 11.24 -23.42
CA ASN A 427 -8.37 11.92 -23.75
C ASN A 427 -9.62 11.16 -23.27
N ILE A 428 -9.62 10.71 -22.02
CA ILE A 428 -10.69 9.93 -21.40
C ILE A 428 -11.73 10.82 -20.71
N ASP A 429 -12.98 10.39 -20.68
CA ASP A 429 -14.06 11.04 -19.90
C ASP A 429 -14.93 9.94 -19.29
N ASP A 430 -15.38 10.10 -18.04
CA ASP A 430 -16.18 9.10 -17.30
C ASP A 430 -15.57 7.66 -17.33
N THR A 431 -14.24 7.54 -17.47
CA THR A 431 -13.56 6.24 -17.55
C THR A 431 -13.30 5.67 -16.15
N THR A 432 -13.52 4.37 -15.98
CA THR A 432 -13.16 3.65 -14.76
C THR A 432 -11.98 2.71 -15.00
N VAL A 433 -10.94 2.84 -14.18
CA VAL A 433 -9.80 1.91 -14.17
C VAL A 433 -9.71 1.23 -12.82
N THR A 434 -9.83 -0.09 -12.79
CA THR A 434 -9.67 -0.91 -11.59
C THR A 434 -8.39 -1.72 -11.70
N ILE A 435 -7.53 -1.69 -10.69
CA ILE A 435 -6.30 -2.46 -10.61
C ILE A 435 -6.25 -3.12 -9.24
N ASP A 436 -6.25 -4.44 -9.19
CA ASP A 436 -6.21 -5.18 -7.93
C ASP A 436 -5.30 -6.40 -7.99
N ARG A 437 -4.46 -6.57 -6.96
CA ARG A 437 -3.44 -7.63 -6.88
C ARG A 437 -2.46 -7.66 -8.06
N ALA A 438 -2.18 -6.52 -8.68
CA ALA A 438 -1.26 -6.46 -9.82
C ALA A 438 0.16 -6.04 -9.40
N GLN A 439 1.13 -6.20 -10.29
CA GLN A 439 2.42 -5.56 -10.16
C GLN A 439 2.84 -4.86 -11.46
N PHE A 440 3.45 -3.69 -11.33
CA PHE A 440 3.97 -2.88 -12.42
C PHE A 440 5.46 -2.61 -12.16
N LEU A 441 6.33 -3.17 -12.99
CA LEU A 441 7.78 -3.16 -12.77
C LEU A 441 8.51 -2.49 -13.94
N GLY A 442 9.38 -1.53 -13.63
CA GLY A 442 10.32 -0.95 -14.59
C GLY A 442 9.73 0.07 -15.58
N PHE A 443 8.50 0.55 -15.40
CA PHE A 443 7.99 1.61 -16.28
C PHE A 443 8.47 2.99 -15.83
N GLY A 444 8.68 3.89 -16.79
CA GLY A 444 8.87 5.31 -16.51
C GLY A 444 7.67 5.89 -15.78
N TYR A 445 6.47 5.51 -16.24
CA TYR A 445 5.19 5.82 -15.59
C TYR A 445 4.36 4.55 -15.52
N ALA A 446 4.01 4.08 -14.32
CA ALA A 446 3.18 2.88 -14.22
C ALA A 446 1.73 3.15 -14.67
N LEU A 447 1.22 4.36 -14.41
CA LEU A 447 -0.02 4.86 -14.98
C LEU A 447 0.18 6.32 -15.42
N LEU A 448 -0.14 6.60 -16.68
CA LEU A 448 -0.08 7.93 -17.27
C LEU A 448 -1.44 8.31 -17.86
N THR A 449 -1.95 9.50 -17.52
CA THR A 449 -2.89 10.21 -18.39
C THR A 449 -2.11 11.23 -19.23
N ASP A 450 -2.19 11.12 -20.56
CA ASP A 450 -1.37 11.90 -21.50
C ASP A 450 -2.01 13.27 -21.82
N ASN A 451 -1.20 14.25 -22.24
CA ASN A 451 -1.60 15.65 -22.46
C ASN A 451 -2.29 15.91 -23.80
N ASP A 452 -2.46 14.89 -24.63
CA ASP A 452 -3.09 14.99 -25.93
C ASP A 452 -4.62 14.85 -25.81
N GLY A 453 -5.26 15.83 -25.17
CA GLY A 453 -6.69 15.85 -24.83
C GLY A 453 -6.93 16.13 -23.34
N THR A 454 -8.17 16.00 -22.88
CA THR A 454 -8.54 16.12 -21.44
C THR A 454 -8.83 14.74 -20.87
N SER A 455 -8.37 14.48 -19.65
CA SER A 455 -8.70 13.26 -18.90
C SER A 455 -9.58 13.67 -17.73
N GLU A 456 -10.88 13.46 -17.83
CA GLU A 456 -11.83 14.05 -16.89
C GLU A 456 -12.87 13.07 -16.33
N ASN A 457 -13.42 13.42 -15.16
CA ASN A 457 -14.48 12.70 -14.46
C ASN A 457 -14.21 11.19 -14.26
N SER A 458 -12.94 10.79 -14.33
CA SER A 458 -12.54 9.40 -14.36
C SER A 458 -12.20 8.89 -12.98
N THR A 459 -12.48 7.61 -12.72
CA THR A 459 -12.27 6.96 -11.42
C THR A 459 -11.20 5.88 -11.52
N PHE A 460 -10.20 5.95 -10.67
CA PHE A 460 -9.14 4.97 -10.53
C PHE A 460 -9.31 4.25 -9.19
N LYS A 461 -9.45 2.93 -9.20
CA LYS A 461 -9.59 2.09 -8.00
C LYS A 461 -8.46 1.10 -7.96
N ILE A 462 -7.51 1.34 -7.06
CA ILE A 462 -6.24 0.62 -7.02
C ILE A 462 -6.07 0.01 -5.64
N THR A 463 -5.99 -1.33 -5.57
CA THR A 463 -5.89 -2.06 -4.31
C THR A 463 -4.83 -3.15 -4.38
N ASN A 464 -4.15 -3.45 -3.26
CA ASN A 464 -3.24 -4.60 -3.14
C ASN A 464 -2.17 -4.66 -4.25
N THR A 465 -1.71 -3.52 -4.75
CA THR A 465 -0.91 -3.45 -5.98
C THR A 465 0.51 -2.95 -5.68
N VAL A 466 1.49 -3.48 -6.40
CA VAL A 466 2.88 -3.06 -6.30
C VAL A 466 3.28 -2.27 -7.53
N PHE A 467 3.70 -1.02 -7.34
CA PHE A 467 4.25 -0.18 -8.39
C PHE A 467 5.72 0.10 -8.12
N LYS A 468 6.58 -0.20 -9.09
CA LYS A 468 8.00 0.12 -9.09
C LYS A 468 8.37 0.73 -10.44
N GLY A 469 8.70 2.01 -10.43
CA GLY A 469 8.99 2.75 -11.65
C GLY A 469 9.71 4.06 -11.35
N ARG A 470 9.89 4.90 -12.37
CA ARG A 470 10.49 6.23 -12.15
C ARG A 470 9.51 7.16 -11.43
N ALA A 471 8.36 7.38 -12.05
CA ALA A 471 7.16 7.89 -11.41
C ALA A 471 6.11 6.78 -11.43
N VAL A 472 5.30 6.67 -10.38
CA VAL A 472 4.24 5.65 -10.34
C VAL A 472 3.03 6.17 -11.11
N PHE A 473 2.49 7.32 -10.70
CA PHE A 473 1.38 7.99 -11.39
C PHE A 473 1.85 9.33 -11.94
N ASP A 474 1.55 9.58 -13.21
CA ASP A 474 1.68 10.88 -13.83
C ASP A 474 0.34 11.24 -14.47
N LEU A 475 -0.41 12.10 -13.80
CA LEU A 475 -1.79 12.44 -14.16
C LEU A 475 -1.82 13.82 -14.81
N ILE A 476 -1.54 13.85 -16.12
CA ILE A 476 -1.52 15.07 -16.92
C ILE A 476 -2.90 15.35 -17.51
N ALA A 477 -3.24 16.63 -17.65
CA ALA A 477 -4.52 17.09 -18.21
C ALA A 477 -5.74 16.52 -17.45
N SER A 478 -5.58 16.36 -16.14
CA SER A 478 -6.51 15.63 -15.27
C SER A 478 -7.51 16.55 -14.57
N TYR A 479 -8.81 16.37 -14.82
CA TYR A 479 -9.88 17.21 -14.28
C TYR A 479 -10.95 16.40 -13.56
N ASN A 480 -11.27 16.76 -12.32
CA ASN A 480 -12.33 16.10 -11.54
C ASN A 480 -12.13 14.57 -11.39
N ASN A 481 -10.91 14.06 -11.53
CA ASN A 481 -10.66 12.63 -11.40
C ASN A 481 -10.64 12.22 -9.93
N VAL A 482 -11.04 10.98 -9.66
CA VAL A 482 -11.03 10.41 -8.30
C VAL A 482 -10.13 9.18 -8.27
N VAL A 483 -9.14 9.18 -7.40
CA VAL A 483 -8.19 8.07 -7.23
C VAL A 483 -8.37 7.48 -5.84
N TYR A 484 -8.76 6.22 -5.77
CA TYR A 484 -8.72 5.39 -4.57
C TYR A 484 -7.49 4.51 -4.66
N LEU A 485 -6.59 4.66 -3.70
CA LEU A 485 -5.35 3.90 -3.60
C LEU A 485 -5.31 3.26 -2.21
N GLU A 486 -5.43 1.94 -2.14
CA GLU A 486 -5.47 1.22 -0.87
C GLU A 486 -4.49 0.04 -0.82
N ASN A 487 -3.91 -0.21 0.35
CA ASN A 487 -3.07 -1.38 0.64
C ASN A 487 -2.01 -1.68 -0.43
N SER A 488 -1.38 -0.64 -0.97
CA SER A 488 -0.48 -0.74 -2.11
C SER A 488 0.93 -0.26 -1.76
N LEU A 489 1.93 -0.80 -2.47
CA LEU A 489 3.31 -0.31 -2.42
C LEU A 489 3.54 0.61 -3.63
N ILE A 490 3.93 1.85 -3.35
CA ILE A 490 4.22 2.88 -4.34
C ILE A 490 5.70 3.21 -4.22
N ARG A 491 6.48 2.80 -5.22
CA ARG A 491 7.92 3.05 -5.24
C ARG A 491 8.35 3.82 -6.48
N GLY A 492 8.72 5.08 -6.30
CA GLY A 492 9.36 5.90 -7.33
C GLY A 492 10.89 5.89 -7.22
N ILE A 493 11.57 5.96 -8.35
CA ILE A 493 13.02 5.80 -8.45
C ILE A 493 13.59 6.87 -9.39
N ASN A 494 14.43 7.74 -8.86
CA ASN A 494 15.13 8.76 -9.64
C ASN A 494 16.66 8.55 -9.61
N ILE A 495 17.21 8.22 -10.77
CA ILE A 495 18.65 8.00 -10.98
C ILE A 495 19.24 8.98 -12.02
N PHE A 496 18.50 10.04 -12.33
CA PHE A 496 18.91 11.03 -13.32
C PHE A 496 20.12 11.83 -12.85
N THR A 497 21.09 12.01 -13.74
CA THR A 497 22.33 12.78 -13.48
C THR A 497 22.50 13.96 -14.44
N GLY A 498 21.44 14.33 -15.17
CA GLY A 498 21.45 15.46 -16.10
C GLY A 498 21.23 16.82 -15.43
N PRO A 499 20.90 17.87 -16.20
CA PRO A 499 20.95 19.25 -15.73
C PRO A 499 19.87 19.64 -14.71
N SER A 500 18.66 19.07 -14.79
CA SER A 500 17.59 19.23 -13.78
C SER A 500 16.44 18.28 -14.08
N GLU A 501 15.92 17.62 -13.04
CA GLU A 501 14.74 16.78 -13.11
C GLU A 501 14.04 16.68 -11.76
N GLU A 502 12.72 16.79 -11.78
CA GLU A 502 11.86 16.83 -10.60
C GLU A 502 10.68 15.90 -10.83
N PHE A 503 10.64 14.82 -10.05
CA PHE A 503 9.63 13.78 -10.11
C PHE A 503 9.03 13.51 -8.74
N ALA A 504 7.91 12.81 -8.75
CA ALA A 504 7.31 12.23 -7.57
C ALA A 504 6.78 10.84 -7.86
N ASP A 505 6.45 10.13 -6.80
CA ASP A 505 5.74 8.87 -6.88
C ASP A 505 4.36 9.12 -7.51
N ILE A 506 3.67 10.19 -7.08
CA ILE A 506 2.42 10.68 -7.68
C ILE A 506 2.58 12.11 -8.16
N VAL A 507 2.45 12.32 -9.46
CA VAL A 507 2.49 13.63 -10.11
C VAL A 507 1.11 13.94 -10.68
N VAL A 508 0.63 15.18 -10.51
CA VAL A 508 -0.62 15.66 -11.09
C VAL A 508 -0.37 17.00 -11.77
N GLU A 509 -0.68 17.11 -13.05
CA GLU A 509 -0.33 18.30 -13.84
C GLU A 509 -1.45 18.77 -14.77
N SER A 510 -1.44 20.07 -15.07
CA SER A 510 -2.24 20.69 -16.12
C SER A 510 -3.75 20.38 -16.05
N GLY A 511 -4.35 20.44 -14.85
CA GLY A 511 -5.77 20.22 -14.64
C GLY A 511 -6.26 20.74 -13.29
N ASP A 512 -7.49 20.40 -12.86
CA ASP A 512 -8.12 20.95 -11.64
C ASP A 512 -9.01 19.93 -10.90
N ASN A 513 -9.22 20.13 -9.59
CA ASN A 513 -10.24 19.45 -8.77
C ASN A 513 -10.12 17.92 -8.66
N ASN A 514 -8.90 17.38 -8.72
CA ASN A 514 -8.69 15.94 -8.54
C ASN A 514 -8.81 15.54 -7.05
N VAL A 515 -9.31 14.35 -6.77
CA VAL A 515 -9.49 13.85 -5.40
C VAL A 515 -8.75 12.52 -5.22
N PHE A 516 -7.89 12.46 -4.22
CA PHE A 516 -7.16 11.26 -3.84
C PHE A 516 -7.67 10.74 -2.49
N HIS A 517 -7.94 9.45 -2.41
CA HIS A 517 -8.21 8.70 -1.20
C HIS A 517 -7.07 7.70 -1.02
N ILE A 518 -6.20 7.96 -0.05
CA ILE A 518 -4.95 7.24 0.20
C ILE A 518 -5.13 6.48 1.52
N LYS A 519 -5.18 5.16 1.47
CA LYS A 519 -5.46 4.32 2.65
C LYS A 519 -4.50 3.15 2.81
N ASP A 520 -3.90 3.01 3.98
CA ASP A 520 -3.08 1.85 4.34
C ASP A 520 -1.94 1.54 3.35
N ASN A 521 -1.31 2.55 2.76
CA ASN A 521 -0.27 2.38 1.73
C ASN A 521 1.15 2.53 2.27
N VAL A 522 2.11 1.95 1.54
CA VAL A 522 3.55 2.14 1.75
C VAL A 522 4.13 2.91 0.57
N PHE A 523 4.73 4.06 0.84
CA PHE A 523 5.44 4.87 -0.15
C PHE A 523 6.96 4.76 0.05
N GLU A 524 7.69 4.67 -1.05
CA GLU A 524 9.15 4.63 -1.06
C GLU A 524 9.73 5.44 -2.22
N SER A 525 10.55 6.44 -1.93
CA SER A 525 11.23 7.23 -2.97
C SER A 525 12.72 6.97 -2.96
N TYR A 526 13.29 6.59 -4.09
CA TYR A 526 14.73 6.30 -4.23
C TYR A 526 15.44 7.38 -5.03
N ARG A 527 16.63 7.81 -4.57
CA ARG A 527 17.56 8.62 -5.35
C ARG A 527 18.96 8.01 -5.32
N SER A 528 19.51 7.66 -6.49
CA SER A 528 20.82 6.99 -6.58
C SER A 528 21.55 7.24 -7.91
N PRO A 529 22.67 8.00 -7.93
CA PRO A 529 23.18 8.80 -6.83
C PRO A 529 22.28 10.01 -6.56
N VAL A 530 22.29 10.51 -5.33
CA VAL A 530 21.73 11.82 -5.01
C VAL A 530 22.56 12.89 -5.70
N THR A 531 21.89 13.81 -6.41
CA THR A 531 22.47 15.02 -6.99
C THR A 531 21.60 16.23 -6.62
N PRO A 532 22.11 17.47 -6.72
CA PRO A 532 21.28 18.66 -6.55
C PRO A 532 20.11 18.80 -7.54
N ASN A 533 20.09 17.95 -8.59
CA ASN A 533 19.26 18.11 -9.77
C ASN A 533 18.26 16.98 -10.00
N ASN A 534 18.10 16.01 -9.07
CA ASN A 534 17.24 14.84 -9.28
C ASN A 534 16.28 14.57 -8.11
N ASN A 535 15.25 15.40 -7.98
CA ASN A 535 14.26 15.29 -6.91
C ASN A 535 13.31 14.09 -7.12
N GLN A 536 12.92 13.45 -6.02
CA GLN A 536 11.87 12.43 -5.97
C GLN A 536 11.02 12.65 -4.72
N PHE A 537 9.79 13.10 -4.89
CA PHE A 537 8.82 13.33 -3.81
C PHE A 537 7.82 12.19 -3.69
N ALA A 538 7.02 12.14 -2.62
CA ALA A 538 5.84 11.26 -2.59
C ALA A 538 4.72 11.82 -3.48
N PHE A 539 4.52 13.14 -3.41
CA PHE A 539 3.51 13.85 -4.18
C PHE A 539 4.08 15.12 -4.80
N ASP A 540 3.72 15.38 -6.05
CA ASP A 540 3.96 16.63 -6.76
C ASP A 540 2.67 17.07 -7.45
N ILE A 541 1.98 18.01 -6.81
CA ILE A 541 0.66 18.48 -7.22
C ILE A 541 0.81 19.85 -7.87
N ARG A 542 0.80 19.86 -9.20
CA ARG A 542 0.96 21.03 -10.06
C ARG A 542 -0.37 21.62 -10.53
N THR A 543 -1.47 21.26 -9.87
CA THR A 543 -2.86 21.61 -10.21
C THR A 543 -3.57 22.33 -9.06
N VAL A 544 -4.60 23.14 -9.35
CA VAL A 544 -5.40 23.79 -8.29
C VAL A 544 -6.62 22.95 -7.90
N GLY A 545 -7.12 23.15 -6.68
CA GLY A 545 -8.32 22.46 -6.19
C GLY A 545 -8.16 20.97 -5.90
N THR A 546 -6.95 20.40 -6.00
CA THR A 546 -6.71 18.99 -5.67
C THR A 546 -6.94 18.74 -4.18
N THR A 547 -7.59 17.63 -3.83
CA THR A 547 -7.76 17.19 -2.45
C THR A 547 -7.10 15.83 -2.25
N ILE A 548 -6.29 15.68 -1.20
CA ILE A 548 -5.68 14.41 -0.79
C ILE A 548 -6.20 14.04 0.60
N ASN A 549 -6.85 12.89 0.71
CA ASN A 549 -7.39 12.37 1.95
C ASN A 549 -6.63 11.12 2.38
N PHE A 550 -5.99 11.17 3.55
CA PHE A 550 -5.32 10.04 4.16
C PHE A 550 -6.24 9.32 5.16
N TYR A 551 -6.26 7.99 5.09
CA TYR A 551 -6.98 7.12 6.01
C TYR A 551 -6.08 5.98 6.49
N GLY A 552 -6.30 5.48 7.70
CA GLY A 552 -5.55 4.34 8.22
C GLY A 552 -4.04 4.62 8.37
N SER A 553 -3.21 3.62 8.11
CA SER A 553 -1.76 3.67 8.30
C SER A 553 -0.99 3.82 6.99
N ASN A 554 -0.63 5.06 6.63
CA ASN A 554 0.19 5.32 5.45
C ASN A 554 1.63 5.66 5.87
N THR A 555 2.63 4.94 5.34
CA THR A 555 4.04 5.15 5.69
C THR A 555 4.86 5.64 4.49
N MET A 556 5.91 6.42 4.73
CA MET A 556 6.83 6.92 3.70
C MET A 556 8.29 6.71 4.10
N THR A 557 9.09 6.12 3.22
CA THR A 557 10.55 6.02 3.38
C THR A 557 11.29 6.56 2.15
N GLY A 558 12.06 7.63 2.33
CA GLY A 558 13.01 8.11 1.32
C GLY A 558 14.35 7.38 1.43
N TYR A 559 14.83 6.76 0.37
CA TYR A 559 16.15 6.10 0.30
C TYR A 559 17.09 6.93 -0.58
N PHE A 560 18.09 7.54 0.05
CA PHE A 560 18.96 8.53 -0.57
C PHE A 560 20.41 8.06 -0.55
N MET A 561 20.91 7.64 -1.71
CA MET A 561 22.24 7.06 -1.87
C MET A 561 23.21 8.10 -2.43
N TYR A 562 24.14 8.58 -1.61
CA TYR A 562 25.17 9.53 -2.01
C TYR A 562 26.41 8.81 -2.55
N ALA A 563 27.08 9.42 -3.52
CA ALA A 563 28.37 8.93 -3.99
C ALA A 563 29.41 8.97 -2.86
N ASN A 564 30.38 8.05 -2.88
CA ASN A 564 31.41 7.95 -1.84
C ASN A 564 32.27 9.21 -1.70
N ASP A 565 32.38 10.00 -2.77
CA ASP A 565 33.12 11.26 -2.85
C ASP A 565 32.21 12.50 -2.74
N ALA A 566 30.91 12.31 -2.49
CA ALA A 566 29.96 13.40 -2.29
C ALA A 566 30.35 14.25 -1.07
N THR A 567 30.46 15.57 -1.26
CA THR A 567 30.86 16.51 -0.20
C THR A 567 29.67 17.07 0.59
N ASP A 568 28.47 16.75 0.15
CA ASP A 568 27.17 17.24 0.61
C ASP A 568 26.37 16.13 1.34
N PHE A 569 27.04 15.11 1.86
CA PHE A 569 26.40 14.11 2.71
C PHE A 569 25.80 14.79 3.94
N PRO A 570 24.48 14.65 4.18
CA PRO A 570 23.78 15.49 5.13
C PRO A 570 24.10 15.08 6.57
N ALA A 571 24.32 16.09 7.42
CA ALA A 571 24.50 15.88 8.86
C ALA A 571 23.17 15.82 9.62
N ASP A 572 22.12 16.41 9.05
CA ASP A 572 20.79 16.53 9.62
C ASP A 572 19.72 16.66 8.52
N SER A 573 18.51 17.02 8.93
CA SER A 573 17.34 17.18 8.08
C SER A 573 17.28 18.48 7.25
N SER A 574 18.20 19.43 7.40
CA SER A 574 18.01 20.79 6.89
C SER A 574 18.17 20.93 5.36
N GLY A 575 18.60 19.89 4.65
CA GLY A 575 18.93 19.93 3.21
C GLY A 575 18.21 18.90 2.33
N PHE A 576 17.13 18.27 2.82
CA PHE A 576 16.39 17.25 2.07
C PHE A 576 15.26 17.81 1.20
N CYS A 577 14.96 17.09 0.12
CA CYS A 577 13.77 17.30 -0.69
C CYS A 577 12.49 17.13 0.16
N TYR A 578 11.48 17.94 -0.11
CA TYR A 578 10.20 17.91 0.61
C TYR A 578 9.45 16.60 0.34
N LEU A 579 8.54 16.21 1.23
CA LEU A 579 7.74 15.00 1.02
C LEU A 579 6.64 15.21 -0.04
N VAL A 580 6.15 16.46 -0.15
CA VAL A 580 5.04 16.89 -1.01
C VAL A 580 5.39 18.27 -1.57
N ASP A 581 5.36 18.45 -2.89
CA ASP A 581 5.31 19.76 -3.58
C ASP A 581 3.85 20.03 -4.00
N ILE A 582 3.31 21.23 -3.74
CA ILE A 582 1.90 21.55 -4.02
C ILE A 582 1.69 22.98 -4.50
N GLN A 583 0.66 23.17 -5.33
CA GLN A 583 0.11 24.49 -5.67
C GLN A 583 -0.79 25.06 -4.56
N PRO A 584 -0.97 26.41 -4.50
CA PRO A 584 -1.62 27.15 -3.40
C PRO A 584 -3.06 26.80 -2.96
N ASP A 585 -3.75 25.87 -3.60
CA ASP A 585 -5.14 25.49 -3.26
C ASP A 585 -5.33 23.98 -3.01
N THR A 586 -4.24 23.25 -2.85
CA THR A 586 -4.30 21.82 -2.53
C THR A 586 -4.75 21.60 -1.09
N VAL A 587 -5.79 20.81 -0.89
CA VAL A 587 -6.30 20.44 0.44
C VAL A 587 -5.72 19.09 0.83
N ILE A 588 -5.05 19.00 1.98
CA ILE A 588 -4.55 17.73 2.54
C ILE A 588 -5.27 17.46 3.87
N ASN A 589 -6.00 16.34 3.92
CA ASN A 589 -6.71 15.87 5.10
C ASN A 589 -6.01 14.63 5.66
N GLY A 590 -5.35 14.78 6.81
CA GLY A 590 -4.52 13.73 7.40
C GLY A 590 -3.07 13.80 6.92
N TRP A 591 -2.27 12.80 7.28
CA TRP A 591 -0.86 12.73 6.94
C TRP A 591 -0.35 11.29 7.01
N PHE A 592 0.89 11.07 6.61
CA PHE A 592 1.62 9.82 6.86
C PHE A 592 1.71 9.54 8.37
N THR A 593 1.47 8.29 8.76
CA THR A 593 1.62 7.82 10.14
C THR A 593 3.08 7.69 10.55
N GLU A 594 3.96 7.39 9.58
CA GLU A 594 5.41 7.43 9.73
C GLU A 594 6.05 7.94 8.44
N ALA A 595 6.93 8.93 8.53
CA ALA A 595 7.81 9.36 7.45
C ALA A 595 9.27 9.42 7.91
N LYS A 596 10.17 8.78 7.18
CA LYS A 596 11.63 8.82 7.44
C LYS A 596 12.45 8.90 6.16
N ALA A 597 13.69 9.37 6.28
CA ALA A 597 14.68 9.34 5.23
C ALA A 597 15.90 8.52 5.69
N ILE A 598 16.35 7.58 4.86
CA ILE A 598 17.52 6.74 5.07
C ILE A 598 18.58 7.18 4.06
N CYS A 599 19.67 7.73 4.57
CA CYS A 599 20.70 8.40 3.78
C CYS A 599 22.00 7.61 3.91
N THR A 600 22.55 7.17 2.79
CA THR A 600 23.72 6.30 2.77
C THR A 600 24.87 6.93 1.99
N GLN A 601 26.10 6.76 2.49
CA GLN A 601 27.34 7.10 1.80
C GLN A 601 28.41 6.08 2.17
N GLY A 602 28.74 5.17 1.25
CA GLY A 602 29.63 4.05 1.54
C GLY A 602 29.07 3.17 2.67
N SER A 603 29.81 3.07 3.78
CA SER A 603 29.36 2.35 4.99
C SER A 603 28.64 3.23 6.01
N ASN A 604 28.51 4.54 5.76
CA ASN A 604 27.81 5.45 6.65
C ASN A 604 26.32 5.42 6.32
N GLU A 605 25.49 5.34 7.35
CA GLU A 605 24.03 5.44 7.26
C GLU A 605 23.54 6.42 8.32
N ILE A 606 22.62 7.30 7.92
CA ILE A 606 21.91 8.20 8.82
C ILE A 606 20.41 8.04 8.54
N VAL A 607 19.65 7.82 9.60
CA VAL A 607 18.18 7.79 9.56
C VAL A 607 17.67 9.11 10.12
N LEU A 608 16.90 9.84 9.32
CA LEU A 608 16.32 11.13 9.66
C LEU A 608 14.81 11.01 9.80
N ASP A 609 14.28 11.59 10.87
CA ASP A 609 12.84 11.67 11.13
C ASP A 609 12.21 12.73 10.22
N TRP A 610 11.51 12.28 9.17
CA TRP A 610 10.85 13.16 8.20
C TRP A 610 9.54 13.75 8.73
N ASN A 611 8.99 13.22 9.82
CA ASN A 611 7.79 13.77 10.45
C ASN A 611 8.02 15.15 11.09
N LYS A 612 9.27 15.50 11.40
CA LYS A 612 9.65 16.78 12.03
C LYS A 612 10.05 17.85 11.03
N MET A 613 10.15 17.52 9.74
CA MET A 613 10.42 18.53 8.72
C MET A 613 9.14 19.35 8.49
N PRO A 614 9.22 20.69 8.38
CA PRO A 614 8.07 21.48 7.96
C PRO A 614 7.77 21.13 6.50
N SER A 615 6.83 20.21 6.30
CA SER A 615 6.34 19.83 4.97
C SER A 615 5.39 20.90 4.44
N VAL A 616 5.45 21.13 3.13
CA VAL A 616 4.74 22.11 2.31
C VAL A 616 5.56 23.39 2.05
N GLU A 617 6.32 23.38 0.95
CA GLU A 617 6.76 24.60 0.28
C GLU A 617 5.60 25.06 -0.63
N ALA A 618 4.65 25.81 -0.08
CA ALA A 618 3.71 26.53 -0.93
C ALA A 618 4.50 27.65 -1.62
N LYS A 619 4.58 27.62 -2.96
CA LYS A 619 5.17 28.70 -3.77
C LYS A 619 4.35 29.98 -3.59
N ASP A 620 4.70 30.76 -2.56
CA ASP A 620 4.39 32.16 -2.27
C ASP A 620 3.01 32.76 -2.71
N TYR A 621 2.20 33.07 -1.68
CA TYR A 621 1.18 34.14 -1.52
C TYR A 621 -0.33 33.80 -1.36
N PHE A 622 -0.97 34.72 -0.62
CA PHE A 622 -2.23 34.76 0.13
C PHE A 622 -3.55 34.53 -0.63
N TYR A 623 -4.53 33.90 0.04
CA TYR A 623 -5.95 33.98 -0.33
C TYR A 623 -6.90 34.38 0.82
N TYR A 624 -7.85 35.22 0.46
CA TYR A 624 -8.94 35.77 1.27
C TYR A 624 -10.17 34.85 1.26
N TYR A 625 -10.93 34.87 2.37
CA TYR A 625 -12.15 34.09 2.60
C TYR A 625 -13.32 34.42 1.65
N ALA A 626 -14.08 33.39 1.29
CA ALA A 626 -15.44 33.50 0.74
C ALA A 626 -16.47 33.82 1.84
N VAL A 627 -17.40 34.72 1.52
CA VAL A 627 -18.46 35.22 2.39
C VAL A 627 -19.67 34.28 2.32
N ASP A 628 -19.60 33.10 2.95
CA ASP A 628 -20.80 32.26 3.12
C ASP A 628 -20.85 31.43 4.42
N GLY A 629 -20.19 31.88 5.50
CA GLY A 629 -20.60 31.50 6.86
C GLY A 629 -20.58 30.01 7.22
N SER A 630 -19.92 29.14 6.43
CA SER A 630 -19.67 27.75 6.81
C SER A 630 -18.28 27.62 7.46
N PHE A 631 -18.23 27.02 8.67
CA PHE A 631 -16.99 26.80 9.40
C PHE A 631 -16.06 25.85 8.61
N LYS A 632 -14.88 26.33 8.20
CA LYS A 632 -13.72 25.50 7.84
C LYS A 632 -12.54 25.86 8.74
N GLN A 633 -11.96 24.83 9.36
CA GLN A 633 -10.81 24.91 10.27
C GLN A 633 -9.53 24.85 9.43
N TYR A 634 -8.69 25.89 9.48
CA TYR A 634 -7.37 25.88 8.85
C TYR A 634 -6.29 25.87 9.94
N HIS A 635 -5.40 24.88 9.88
CA HIS A 635 -4.23 24.79 10.75
C HIS A 635 -3.12 25.68 10.19
N LEU A 636 -2.70 26.66 10.99
CA LEU A 636 -1.53 27.49 10.70
C LEU A 636 -0.29 26.70 11.17
N ILE A 637 0.51 26.15 10.26
CA ILE A 637 1.86 25.66 10.58
C ILE A 637 2.84 26.69 10.05
N SER A 638 3.38 27.50 10.95
CA SER A 638 4.63 28.19 10.72
C SER A 638 5.46 28.07 12.00
N TYR A 639 6.57 27.35 11.95
CA TYR A 639 7.68 27.53 12.87
C TYR A 639 9.00 27.46 12.10
N PHE A 640 9.75 28.54 12.26
CA PHE A 640 11.08 28.80 11.72
C PHE A 640 12.10 27.79 12.23
N SER A 641 13.08 27.45 11.38
CA SER A 641 14.31 26.76 11.78
C SER A 641 15.10 27.61 12.78
N GLU A 642 15.81 26.95 13.69
CA GLU A 642 16.62 27.57 14.75
C GLU A 642 17.82 28.36 14.18
N ALA A 643 17.57 29.60 13.78
CA ALA A 643 18.54 30.69 13.79
C ALA A 643 17.88 32.07 13.98
N ALA A 644 16.77 32.15 14.71
CA ALA A 644 16.25 33.39 15.28
C ALA A 644 15.21 33.07 16.36
N ALA A 645 15.64 33.05 17.63
CA ALA A 645 14.70 33.03 18.74
C ALA A 645 14.08 34.43 18.89
N SER A 646 12.80 34.58 18.55
CA SER A 646 11.96 35.64 19.12
C SER A 646 10.48 35.24 19.07
N TRP A 647 9.88 35.12 20.25
CA TRP A 647 8.50 34.73 20.48
C TRP A 647 7.59 35.96 20.37
N PHE A 648 6.42 35.82 19.73
CA PHE A 648 5.35 36.83 19.78
C PHE A 648 4.21 36.35 20.67
N MET A 649 3.90 37.12 21.71
CA MET A 649 2.52 37.37 22.13
C MET A 649 2.42 38.78 22.67
N ASN A 650 1.44 39.51 22.11
CA ASN A 650 0.96 40.83 22.51
C ASN A 650 2.03 41.90 22.72
N GLY A 651 2.35 42.56 21.60
CA GLY A 651 2.53 44.00 21.55
C GLY A 651 3.71 44.56 22.36
N GLU A 652 4.72 45.00 21.62
CA GLU A 652 6.00 45.63 22.03
C GLU A 652 7.17 44.63 22.19
N ALA A 653 8.37 44.86 21.64
CA ALA A 653 9.01 46.15 21.39
C ALA A 653 9.92 46.19 20.15
N ILE A 654 10.06 47.43 19.67
CA ILE A 654 11.08 48.01 18.79
C ILE A 654 12.50 47.66 19.27
N THR A 655 13.49 47.52 18.36
CA THR A 655 14.78 48.26 18.45
C THR A 655 15.49 48.35 17.09
N LEU A 656 15.88 49.58 16.73
CA LEU A 656 16.66 50.04 15.57
C LEU A 656 18.10 49.50 15.50
N GLN A 657 18.65 49.34 14.29
CA GLN A 657 19.95 49.91 13.87
C GLN A 657 20.04 50.07 12.33
N GLY A 658 20.30 51.31 11.86
CA GLY A 658 20.89 51.59 10.53
C GLY A 658 19.94 52.07 9.42
N ASP A 659 19.98 53.38 9.17
CA ASP A 659 19.28 54.21 8.17
C ASP A 659 18.71 53.54 6.89
N GLY A 660 17.36 53.51 6.83
CA GLY A 660 16.59 53.51 5.59
C GLY A 660 15.74 52.25 5.32
N ILE A 661 14.41 52.38 5.34
CA ILE A 661 13.48 51.36 4.84
C ILE A 661 12.91 51.85 3.51
N VAL A 662 13.09 51.05 2.45
CA VAL A 662 12.34 51.16 1.20
C VAL A 662 11.27 50.08 1.22
N ILE A 663 9.99 50.47 1.19
CA ILE A 663 8.86 49.54 1.04
C ILE A 663 8.27 49.77 -0.34
N GLU A 664 8.43 48.79 -1.23
CA GLU A 664 7.66 48.71 -2.47
C GLU A 664 6.51 47.70 -2.28
N ASN A 665 5.28 48.17 -2.50
CA ASN A 665 4.02 47.43 -2.63
C ASN A 665 3.26 46.97 -1.34
N SER A 666 2.30 47.82 -0.96
CA SER A 666 0.87 47.56 -0.66
C SER A 666 0.43 46.39 0.25
N ILE A 667 0.05 46.68 1.51
CA ILE A 667 -0.80 45.82 2.36
C ILE A 667 -2.04 46.60 2.84
N THR A 668 -3.22 45.98 2.82
CA THR A 668 -4.48 46.49 3.39
C THR A 668 -4.95 45.59 4.54
N LEU A 669 -5.40 46.19 5.66
CA LEU A 669 -6.02 45.52 6.82
C LEU A 669 -7.55 45.77 6.82
N ALA A 670 -8.38 44.76 7.12
CA ALA A 670 -9.85 44.90 7.23
C ALA A 670 -10.36 44.52 8.63
N ALA A 671 -11.42 45.22 9.10
CA ALA A 671 -12.23 44.83 10.26
C ALA A 671 -13.71 45.27 10.09
N LEU A 672 -14.67 44.41 10.48
CA LEU A 672 -16.14 44.63 10.60
C LEU A 672 -16.51 44.77 12.11
N HIS A 673 -17.55 45.46 12.65
CA HIS A 673 -18.93 45.70 12.19
C HIS A 673 -19.70 46.80 13.01
N LYS A 674 -20.81 47.32 12.42
CA LYS A 674 -22.09 47.90 12.92
C LYS A 674 -22.22 49.33 13.49
N GLY A 675 -22.86 50.22 12.70
CA GLY A 675 -23.82 51.23 13.19
C GLY A 675 -23.61 52.68 12.72
N GLU A 676 -24.47 53.14 11.80
CA GLU A 676 -24.76 54.52 11.33
C GLU A 676 -23.71 55.23 10.43
N THR A 677 -24.14 55.65 9.23
CA THR A 677 -23.32 55.78 8.01
C THR A 677 -23.26 57.21 7.45
N PHE A 678 -22.08 57.63 6.95
CA PHE A 678 -21.93 58.61 5.86
C PHE A 678 -20.85 58.11 4.88
N LEU A 679 -21.07 58.24 3.56
CA LEU A 679 -20.33 57.55 2.49
C LEU A 679 -19.52 58.53 1.61
N MET A 680 -18.26 58.19 1.29
CA MET A 680 -17.50 58.77 0.16
C MET A 680 -16.73 57.67 -0.58
N ASN A 681 -16.66 57.78 -1.91
CA ASN A 681 -16.38 56.68 -2.85
C ASN A 681 -15.13 56.98 -3.69
N PHE A 682 -14.21 56.01 -3.82
CA PHE A 682 -13.06 56.04 -4.73
C PHE A 682 -12.90 54.70 -5.43
N ASN A 683 -12.87 54.73 -6.77
CA ASN A 683 -12.54 53.62 -7.70
C ASN A 683 -12.65 52.20 -7.11
N GLY A 684 -13.87 51.86 -6.67
CA GLY A 684 -14.27 50.48 -6.34
C GLY A 684 -14.12 50.04 -4.88
N TYR A 685 -13.49 50.81 -3.97
CA TYR A 685 -13.34 50.39 -2.56
C TYR A 685 -13.50 51.56 -1.57
N SER A 686 -14.16 51.30 -0.44
CA SER A 686 -14.52 52.27 0.60
C SER A 686 -13.57 52.23 1.81
N ILE A 687 -13.14 53.40 2.30
CA ILE A 687 -12.38 53.56 3.56
C ILE A 687 -13.29 54.20 4.62
N GLU A 688 -13.29 53.68 5.84
CA GLU A 688 -14.10 54.15 6.97
C GLU A 688 -13.20 54.74 8.07
N GLN A 689 -13.42 56.01 8.46
CA GLN A 689 -12.69 56.67 9.54
C GLN A 689 -13.46 56.53 10.88
N LYS A 690 -12.86 55.90 11.89
CA LYS A 690 -13.39 55.92 13.27
C LYS A 690 -12.99 57.21 14.00
N ASN A 691 -13.94 57.79 14.71
CA ASN A 691 -13.77 59.00 15.53
C ASN A 691 -12.53 58.91 16.44
N GLY A 692 -11.63 59.89 16.28
CA GLY A 692 -10.48 60.11 17.17
C GLY A 692 -9.15 59.51 16.70
N ALA A 693 -9.08 58.78 15.59
CA ALA A 693 -7.81 58.32 15.04
C ALA A 693 -7.16 59.42 14.17
N GLN A 694 -5.99 59.91 14.60
CA GLN A 694 -5.12 60.78 13.78
C GLN A 694 -4.35 59.93 12.78
N LEU A 695 -4.38 60.35 11.50
CA LEU A 695 -3.50 59.83 10.48
C LEU A 695 -2.13 60.49 10.63
N ILE A 696 -1.10 59.74 11.03
CA ILE A 696 0.27 60.23 11.18
C ILE A 696 1.08 59.76 9.97
N ILE A 697 1.59 60.71 9.19
CA ILE A 697 2.44 60.44 8.04
C ILE A 697 3.87 60.85 8.44
N PRO A 698 4.84 59.91 8.47
CA PRO A 698 6.22 60.23 8.82
C PRO A 698 6.87 61.23 7.85
N GLU A 699 7.79 62.03 8.36
CA GLU A 699 8.60 62.94 7.54
C GLU A 699 9.48 62.15 6.54
N GLY A 700 9.55 62.62 5.29
CA GLY A 700 10.35 61.99 4.24
C GLY A 700 9.61 60.92 3.42
N VAL A 701 8.33 60.66 3.69
CA VAL A 701 7.49 59.80 2.82
C VAL A 701 7.20 60.51 1.51
N VAL A 702 7.46 59.80 0.40
CA VAL A 702 7.24 60.28 -0.97
C VAL A 702 6.00 59.59 -1.55
N ILE A 703 5.04 60.39 -2.03
CA ILE A 703 3.79 59.91 -2.63
C ILE A 703 3.77 60.25 -4.11
N LYS A 704 3.54 59.24 -4.96
CA LYS A 704 3.38 59.38 -6.42
C LYS A 704 1.94 59.12 -6.80
N THR A 705 1.33 60.07 -7.52
CA THR A 705 -0.06 59.96 -7.98
C THR A 705 -0.27 60.68 -9.32
N ASP A 706 -1.30 60.26 -10.04
CA ASP A 706 -1.83 60.86 -11.25
C ASP A 706 -2.90 61.96 -10.99
N SER A 707 -3.30 62.20 -9.73
CA SER A 707 -4.35 63.17 -9.35
C SER A 707 -3.94 64.14 -8.24
N THR A 708 -3.85 65.43 -8.56
CA THR A 708 -3.54 66.53 -7.60
C THR A 708 -4.66 66.80 -6.57
N THR A 709 -5.89 66.37 -6.85
CA THR A 709 -7.06 66.67 -5.99
C THR A 709 -7.16 65.69 -4.82
N SER A 710 -6.74 64.44 -5.02
CA SER A 710 -6.82 63.36 -4.03
C SER A 710 -5.82 63.53 -2.89
N VAL A 711 -4.61 64.03 -3.18
CA VAL A 711 -3.53 64.19 -2.17
C VAL A 711 -3.78 65.37 -1.22
N LYS A 712 -4.32 66.48 -1.72
CA LYS A 712 -4.65 67.66 -0.88
C LYS A 712 -5.79 67.38 0.10
N GLN A 713 -6.73 66.49 -0.26
CA GLN A 713 -7.81 66.06 0.64
C GLN A 713 -7.33 65.06 1.71
N LEU A 714 -6.40 64.16 1.36
CA LEU A 714 -5.78 63.22 2.29
C LEU A 714 -5.07 63.94 3.46
N PHE A 715 -4.40 65.06 3.17
CA PHE A 715 -3.61 65.82 4.16
C PHE A 715 -4.38 66.93 4.88
N ALA A 716 -5.53 67.39 4.36
CA ALA A 716 -6.40 68.29 5.11
C ALA A 716 -6.93 67.66 6.42
N ALA A 717 -6.84 66.33 6.54
CA ALA A 717 -7.20 65.55 7.72
C ALA A 717 -6.01 65.19 8.65
N ALA A 718 -4.76 65.52 8.27
CA ALA A 718 -3.55 65.23 9.05
C ALA A 718 -3.01 66.52 9.72
N SER A 719 -2.72 66.47 11.01
CA SER A 719 -2.16 67.62 11.75
C SER A 719 -0.63 67.55 11.82
N GLY A 720 0.08 68.58 11.35
CA GLY A 720 1.50 68.80 11.66
C GLY A 720 2.53 68.62 10.52
N CYS A 721 2.11 68.42 9.27
CA CYS A 721 3.04 68.32 8.13
C CYS A 721 2.61 69.23 6.97
N GLU A 722 3.57 69.79 6.24
CA GLU A 722 3.37 70.54 5.00
C GLU A 722 3.84 69.70 3.81
N LEU A 723 3.13 69.78 2.69
CA LEU A 723 3.45 69.04 1.46
C LEU A 723 4.19 69.94 0.48
N VAL A 724 5.38 69.53 0.08
CA VAL A 724 6.15 70.18 -0.98
C VAL A 724 6.01 69.36 -2.26
N GLU A 725 5.44 69.99 -3.29
CA GLU A 725 5.38 69.41 -4.64
C GLU A 725 6.77 69.49 -5.27
N THR A 726 7.29 68.34 -5.71
CA THR A 726 8.56 68.23 -6.42
C THR A 726 8.31 67.77 -7.85
N ALA A 727 9.12 68.25 -8.80
CA ALA A 727 8.92 67.95 -10.22
C ALA A 727 9.15 66.46 -10.52
N GLY A 728 8.07 65.72 -10.79
CA GLY A 728 8.11 64.31 -11.19
C GLY A 728 8.34 64.13 -12.70
N ALA A 729 8.91 62.99 -13.10
CA ALA A 729 8.99 62.56 -14.49
C ALA A 729 7.78 61.65 -14.85
N ASN A 730 7.28 61.79 -16.08
CA ASN A 730 6.20 60.98 -16.70
C ASN A 730 4.79 61.16 -16.09
N ASP A 731 4.19 62.34 -16.25
CA ASP A 731 2.77 62.65 -16.00
C ASP A 731 2.21 62.28 -14.60
N CYS A 732 3.11 62.04 -13.63
CA CYS A 732 2.79 61.83 -12.22
C CYS A 732 3.32 63.00 -11.38
N PHE A 733 2.54 63.43 -10.39
CA PHE A 733 2.95 64.42 -9.40
C PHE A 733 3.62 63.72 -8.22
N GLU A 734 4.74 64.28 -7.75
CA GLU A 734 5.51 63.74 -6.64
C GLU A 734 5.45 64.72 -5.47
N TYR A 735 5.09 64.21 -4.29
CA TYR A 735 4.79 64.98 -3.11
C TYR A 735 5.60 64.44 -1.93
N THR A 736 6.37 65.31 -1.26
CA THR A 736 7.15 64.94 -0.07
C THR A 736 6.55 65.59 1.16
N ALA A 737 6.27 64.79 2.20
CA ALA A 737 5.81 65.30 3.48
C ALA A 737 7.00 65.83 4.29
N VAL A 738 6.92 67.10 4.69
CA VAL A 738 7.95 67.80 5.48
C VAL A 738 7.32 68.25 6.79
N ALA A 739 8.03 68.13 7.91
CA ALA A 739 7.52 68.62 9.19
C ALA A 739 7.30 70.14 9.13
N GLN A 740 6.16 70.64 9.64
CA GLN A 740 6.02 72.08 9.84
C GLN A 740 7.04 72.54 10.90
N ALA A 741 7.82 73.57 10.57
CA ALA A 741 8.82 74.16 11.48
C ALA A 741 8.20 74.77 12.74
#